data_AF-A0A1Y3TYF5-F1
#
_entry.id   AF-A0A1Y3TYF5-F1
#
_cell.length_a   1.000
_cell.length_b   1.000
_cell.length_c   1.000
_cell.angle_alpha   90.00
_cell.angle_beta   90.00
_cell.angle_gamma   90.00
#
_symmetry.space_group_name_H-M   'P 1'
#
loop_
_entity.id
_entity.type
_entity.pdbx_description
1 polymer ?
#
loop_
_entity_poly.entity_id
_entity_poly.type
_entity_poly.pdbx_seq_one_letter_code
_entity_poly.pdbx_strand_id
1 'polypeptide(L)'
;MSIGEVIRKIDRYLKKEAVGSLVVDVQNKTDLEAIVTWYQLPHNTFIFASDADICNPDEFPTVDRLLDRLSKENKNFFVREISSFYMLKGERELLQELKELLSMSIAGHVIILTYRCEDYLRTLIKNDRRLENRIYILSGEQTPRPSLIFTIKGFKHDKSQTVVNGIHKIAKIIESDIAETIYVETAKSKTAFPFSLYSISEMRSPYEILCNFDRLTLELAQSFGTEEEWEYAVSEFQAYHTWEQLISAKIGNVQNLDLVISNFSLNAENKYWVWLYFIGMKLFGAGSDQYLNNAMAKANSPTDLIKNIYRLILEIDSEDIRFEAVYNRRKVLLRALGNPEDEVVNYCKIVISKEKKALNYLTDNTIQEKELVFKILDKYGLDYERSELLDVLKRVYPDLYFYLTPYHFRNDILDHYFQEYKFQKVINKIFPEFMDLVEQQAINRDYNVLLQPRSSFVENIDTTQAQTYFMDAMGVEYLGFIMSRCRDLQLMAKVTVCRCELPSITSRNKEFWEELSTARFPIISIDKIDKIKHHGEEGYDYSREDRKLPIHLIRELEIIDELLKKVKVNLVAGNFNKAILIADHGASRLAVIHETENLWAMESGGMHSGRCCPKSELDERPNSAADADDFWALANYDRFKGSRKANVEVHGGATLEEVTVPIIEITYLSNAIEVKLMPIDAPVNFIGTPEITVSFRKKAAIKIFATQSLMDVSVEIDGHTYDAKAVDDNFYVVSEMPDIRRAKSYTVNVYACGNLIADSLPLVVRKESGSEKSIL
;
A
#
# COMPACT_ATOMS: atom_id res chain seq x y z
N MET A 1 75.25 -7.83 14.09
CA MET A 1 76.27 -6.88 14.60
C MET A 1 75.60 -5.86 15.50
N SER A 2 76.33 -5.22 16.42
CA SER A 2 75.78 -4.08 17.18
C SER A 2 75.75 -2.80 16.32
N ILE A 3 74.89 -1.85 16.65
CA ILE A 3 74.77 -0.58 15.89
C ILE A 3 76.09 0.20 15.83
N GLY A 4 76.86 0.25 16.93
CA GLY A 4 78.16 0.92 16.97
C GLY A 4 79.24 0.24 16.12
N GLU A 5 79.12 -1.07 15.85
CA GLU A 5 79.99 -1.75 14.88
C GLU A 5 79.60 -1.40 13.44
N VAL A 6 78.30 -1.34 13.14
CA VAL A 6 77.78 -0.98 11.81
C VAL A 6 78.21 0.45 11.46
N ILE A 7 78.00 1.42 12.35
CA ILE A 7 78.44 2.82 12.19
C ILE A 7 79.93 2.90 11.88
N ARG A 8 80.78 2.24 12.69
CA ARG A 8 82.24 2.21 12.44
C ARG A 8 82.62 1.63 11.07
N LYS A 9 81.85 0.67 10.55
CA LYS A 9 82.11 0.10 9.22
C LYS A 9 81.63 1.03 8.11
N ILE A 10 80.49 1.70 8.27
CA ILE A 10 80.00 2.73 7.32
C ILE A 10 81.00 3.90 7.27
N ASP A 11 81.47 4.40 8.41
CA ASP A 11 82.47 5.49 8.47
C ASP A 11 83.78 5.10 7.77
N ARG A 12 84.17 3.83 7.87
CA ARG A 12 85.35 3.30 7.17
C ARG A 12 85.11 3.20 5.67
N TYR A 13 83.90 2.81 5.26
CA TYR A 13 83.50 2.75 3.86
C TYR A 13 83.55 4.14 3.20
N LEU A 14 82.97 5.16 3.86
CA LEU A 14 82.92 6.55 3.39
C LEU A 14 84.29 7.23 3.23
N LYS A 15 85.37 6.64 3.78
CA LYS A 15 86.75 7.17 3.71
C LYS A 15 87.64 6.45 2.69
N LYS A 16 87.17 5.37 2.07
CA LYS A 16 87.93 4.59 1.07
C LYS A 16 87.68 5.14 -0.34
N GLU A 17 88.57 4.86 -1.28
CA GLU A 17 88.22 5.00 -2.70
C GLU A 17 87.10 4.01 -3.06
N ALA A 18 86.13 4.42 -3.87
CA ALA A 18 84.85 3.73 -4.04
C ALA A 18 85.01 2.26 -4.52
N VAL A 19 84.63 1.29 -3.68
CA VAL A 19 84.74 -0.17 -3.94
C VAL A 19 83.38 -0.84 -4.25
N GLY A 20 82.44 -0.09 -4.82
CA GLY A 20 81.06 -0.53 -5.05
C GLY A 20 80.13 -0.25 -3.86
N SER A 21 78.83 -0.53 -4.03
CA SER A 21 77.80 -0.20 -3.03
C SER A 21 77.92 -1.05 -1.76
N LEU A 22 77.43 -0.49 -0.65
CA LEU A 22 77.34 -1.13 0.67
C LEU A 22 75.86 -1.35 1.01
N VAL A 23 75.50 -2.53 1.54
CA VAL A 23 74.16 -2.80 2.07
C VAL A 23 74.23 -2.86 3.59
N VAL A 24 73.30 -2.19 4.25
CA VAL A 24 73.13 -2.22 5.70
C VAL A 24 71.69 -2.59 6.01
N ASP A 25 71.51 -3.72 6.70
CA ASP A 25 70.20 -4.25 7.03
C ASP A 25 69.87 -4.06 8.51
N VAL A 26 68.63 -3.67 8.79
CA VAL A 26 68.09 -3.48 10.14
C VAL A 26 66.78 -4.24 10.31
N GLN A 27 66.49 -4.72 11.52
CA GLN A 27 65.33 -5.59 11.78
C GLN A 27 64.10 -4.86 12.36
N ASN A 28 64.27 -3.61 12.80
CA ASN A 28 63.20 -2.81 13.38
C ASN A 28 63.39 -1.31 13.10
N LYS A 29 62.31 -0.55 13.29
CA LYS A 29 62.23 0.88 13.04
C LYS A 29 63.22 1.68 13.88
N THR A 30 63.36 1.35 15.17
CA THR A 30 64.24 2.08 16.10
C THR A 30 65.69 2.06 15.64
N ASP A 31 66.19 0.89 15.19
CA ASP A 31 67.53 0.76 14.65
C ASP A 31 67.69 1.51 13.31
N LEU A 32 66.68 1.48 12.44
CA LEU A 32 66.68 2.24 11.19
C LEU A 32 66.76 3.76 11.46
N GLU A 33 65.91 4.26 12.36
CA GLU A 33 65.87 5.66 12.75
C GLU A 33 67.18 6.12 13.40
N ALA A 34 67.79 5.27 14.22
CA ALA A 34 69.08 5.57 14.83
C ALA A 34 70.20 5.73 13.78
N ILE A 35 70.27 4.84 12.78
CA ILE A 35 71.23 4.95 11.66
C ILE A 35 70.94 6.20 10.82
N VAL A 36 69.67 6.44 10.47
CA VAL A 36 69.26 7.58 9.65
C VAL A 36 69.62 8.89 10.36
N THR A 37 69.25 9.03 11.63
CA THR A 37 69.53 10.23 12.44
C THR A 37 71.03 10.51 12.54
N TRP A 38 71.85 9.45 12.68
CA TRP A 38 73.30 9.58 12.76
C TRP A 38 73.92 10.13 11.47
N TYR A 39 73.41 9.71 10.31
CA TYR A 39 73.97 10.07 9.00
C TYR A 39 73.24 11.19 8.28
N GLN A 40 72.20 11.78 8.88
CA GLN A 40 71.46 12.93 8.34
C GLN A 40 72.27 14.25 8.47
N LEU A 41 73.39 14.30 7.76
CA LEU A 41 74.34 15.41 7.74
C LEU A 41 74.28 16.11 6.37
N PRO A 42 74.60 17.42 6.26
CA PRO A 42 74.43 18.20 5.03
C PRO A 42 75.17 17.67 3.78
N HIS A 43 76.22 16.88 3.96
CA HIS A 43 77.02 16.30 2.87
C HIS A 43 76.51 14.93 2.40
N ASN A 44 75.54 14.34 3.09
CA ASN A 44 74.92 13.08 2.72
C ASN A 44 73.56 13.35 2.06
N THR A 45 73.25 12.60 1.00
CA THR A 45 71.97 12.69 0.29
C THR A 45 71.16 11.44 0.55
N PHE A 46 69.99 11.59 1.16
CA PHE A 46 69.03 10.50 1.30
C PHE A 46 68.14 10.44 0.06
N ILE A 47 67.96 9.23 -0.48
CA ILE A 47 67.06 8.95 -1.59
C ILE A 47 66.06 7.90 -1.14
N PHE A 48 64.80 8.16 -1.39
CA PHE A 48 63.71 7.24 -1.06
C PHE A 48 63.15 6.65 -2.36
N ALA A 49 62.91 5.34 -2.39
CA ALA A 49 62.30 4.69 -3.55
C ALA A 49 60.94 5.30 -3.90
N SER A 50 60.21 5.85 -2.91
CA SER A 50 58.93 6.53 -3.10
C SER A 50 59.04 7.99 -3.57
N ASP A 51 60.24 8.55 -3.75
CA ASP A 51 60.40 9.93 -4.23
C ASP A 51 59.84 10.10 -5.65
N ALA A 52 59.22 11.25 -5.91
CA ALA A 52 58.46 11.50 -7.14
C ALA A 52 59.31 11.52 -8.43
N ASP A 53 60.63 11.73 -8.33
CA ASP A 53 61.56 11.62 -9.45
C ASP A 53 61.84 10.14 -9.83
N ILE A 54 61.65 9.22 -8.89
CA ILE A 54 61.94 7.79 -9.04
C ILE A 54 60.66 6.97 -9.26
N CYS A 55 59.57 7.31 -8.57
CA CYS A 55 58.34 6.53 -8.58
C CYS A 55 57.12 7.38 -8.94
N ASN A 56 56.36 6.89 -9.93
CA ASN A 56 55.08 7.51 -10.30
C ASN A 56 53.99 7.14 -9.27
N PRO A 57 52.94 7.97 -9.10
CA PRO A 57 51.82 7.65 -8.22
C PRO A 57 51.19 6.29 -8.54
N ASP A 58 50.96 5.50 -7.50
CA ASP A 58 50.36 4.14 -7.56
C ASP A 58 51.11 3.15 -8.46
N GLU A 59 52.42 3.34 -8.65
CA GLU A 59 53.30 2.45 -9.43
C GLU A 59 54.53 1.99 -8.63
N PHE A 60 55.37 1.15 -9.23
CA PHE A 60 56.68 0.75 -8.70
C PHE A 60 57.78 1.80 -9.01
N PRO A 61 58.86 1.87 -8.21
CA PRO A 61 60.00 2.73 -8.52
C PRO A 61 60.64 2.31 -9.84
N THR A 62 61.05 3.30 -10.65
CA THR A 62 61.82 3.05 -11.87
C THR A 62 63.30 2.93 -11.50
N VAL A 63 63.77 1.71 -11.24
CA VAL A 63 65.14 1.47 -10.74
C VAL A 63 66.21 1.98 -11.70
N ASP A 64 65.98 1.97 -13.02
CA ASP A 64 66.91 2.58 -13.98
C ASP A 64 67.20 4.06 -13.70
N ARG A 65 66.20 4.84 -13.26
CA ARG A 65 66.38 6.25 -12.89
C ARG A 65 67.25 6.39 -11.65
N LEU A 66 67.06 5.50 -10.68
CA LEU A 66 67.87 5.44 -9.48
C LEU A 66 69.32 5.07 -9.81
N LEU A 67 69.53 4.00 -10.58
CA LEU A 67 70.85 3.53 -10.98
C LEU A 67 71.62 4.58 -11.81
N ASP A 68 70.95 5.22 -12.77
CA ASP A 68 71.56 6.28 -13.59
C ASP A 68 72.07 7.42 -12.71
N ARG A 69 71.28 7.84 -11.72
CA ARG A 69 71.63 8.90 -10.78
C ARG A 69 72.82 8.51 -9.89
N LEU A 70 72.78 7.32 -9.30
CA LEU A 70 73.85 6.80 -8.43
C LEU A 70 75.18 6.58 -9.18
N SER A 71 75.13 6.26 -10.48
CA SER A 71 76.32 6.02 -11.30
C SER A 71 77.02 7.29 -11.80
N LYS A 72 76.33 8.45 -11.79
CA LYS A 72 76.83 9.72 -12.35
C LYS A 72 77.22 10.75 -11.29
N GLU A 73 76.52 10.77 -10.16
CA GLU A 73 76.74 11.78 -9.11
C GLU A 73 77.81 11.32 -8.10
N ASN A 74 78.93 12.05 -7.99
CA ASN A 74 79.95 11.79 -6.98
C ASN A 74 79.55 12.40 -5.61
N LYS A 75 78.64 11.74 -4.90
CA LYS A 75 78.15 12.11 -3.56
C LYS A 75 78.07 10.89 -2.64
N ASN A 76 77.76 11.12 -1.36
CA ASN A 76 77.42 10.07 -0.40
C ASN A 76 75.91 9.87 -0.38
N PHE A 77 75.42 8.76 -0.95
CA PHE A 77 74.01 8.41 -1.01
C PHE A 77 73.61 7.39 0.05
N PHE A 78 72.48 7.64 0.69
CA PHE A 78 71.77 6.68 1.54
C PHE A 78 70.42 6.38 0.91
N VAL A 79 70.27 5.19 0.35
CA VAL A 79 69.06 4.77 -0.36
C VAL A 79 68.18 3.96 0.58
N ARG A 80 66.89 4.28 0.63
CA ARG A 80 65.88 3.63 1.49
C ARG A 80 64.72 3.06 0.68
N GLU A 81 63.84 2.32 1.35
CA GLU A 81 62.54 1.86 0.84
C GLU A 81 62.58 0.78 -0.24
N ILE A 82 63.69 0.59 -0.97
CA ILE A 82 63.78 -0.38 -2.06
C ILE A 82 63.40 -1.79 -1.61
N SER A 83 63.99 -2.28 -0.52
CA SER A 83 63.71 -3.62 -0.02
C SER A 83 62.24 -3.80 0.36
N SER A 84 61.69 -2.87 1.13
CA SER A 84 60.28 -2.85 1.55
C SER A 84 59.32 -2.82 0.35
N PHE A 85 59.70 -2.14 -0.74
CA PHE A 85 58.94 -2.08 -1.99
C PHE A 85 58.94 -3.41 -2.73
N TYR A 86 60.11 -4.02 -2.92
CA TYR A 86 60.24 -5.26 -3.68
C TYR A 86 59.79 -6.50 -2.91
N MET A 87 59.67 -6.43 -1.58
CA MET A 87 58.92 -7.43 -0.81
C MET A 87 57.48 -7.59 -1.30
N LEU A 88 56.87 -6.56 -1.90
CA LEU A 88 55.53 -6.66 -2.51
C LEU A 88 55.53 -7.51 -3.80
N LYS A 89 56.66 -7.63 -4.50
CA LYS A 89 56.81 -8.47 -5.70
C LYS A 89 57.18 -9.91 -5.38
N GLY A 90 57.85 -10.13 -4.26
CA GLY A 90 58.24 -11.45 -3.79
C GLY A 90 59.75 -11.61 -3.62
N GLU A 91 60.14 -12.78 -3.10
CA GLU A 91 61.53 -13.07 -2.76
C GLU A 91 62.46 -13.03 -3.98
N ARG A 92 62.04 -13.57 -5.12
CA ARG A 92 62.87 -13.66 -6.32
C ARG A 92 63.24 -12.27 -6.85
N GLU A 93 62.25 -11.41 -6.98
CA GLU A 93 62.39 -10.04 -7.46
C GLU A 93 63.21 -9.20 -6.47
N LEU A 94 62.95 -9.33 -5.17
CA LEU A 94 63.76 -8.70 -4.13
C LEU A 94 65.25 -9.09 -4.24
N LEU A 95 65.54 -10.39 -4.35
CA LEU A 95 66.92 -10.87 -4.46
C LEU A 95 67.59 -10.41 -5.75
N GLN A 96 66.85 -10.33 -6.85
CA GLN A 96 67.37 -9.85 -8.14
C GLN A 96 67.79 -8.38 -8.05
N GLU A 97 66.94 -7.53 -7.50
CA GLU A 97 67.23 -6.10 -7.32
C GLU A 97 68.38 -5.85 -6.36
N LEU A 98 68.43 -6.57 -5.22
CA LEU A 98 69.55 -6.45 -4.29
C LEU A 98 70.88 -6.84 -4.96
N LYS A 99 70.89 -7.84 -5.84
CA LYS A 99 72.09 -8.20 -6.62
C LYS A 99 72.49 -7.12 -7.61
N GLU A 100 71.52 -6.53 -8.30
CA GLU A 100 71.75 -5.44 -9.25
C GLU A 100 72.33 -4.22 -8.55
N LEU A 101 71.74 -3.83 -7.41
CA LEU A 101 72.26 -2.76 -6.57
C LEU A 101 73.67 -3.05 -6.05
N LEU A 102 73.99 -4.29 -5.68
CA LEU A 102 75.33 -4.70 -5.24
C LEU A 102 76.36 -4.79 -6.38
N SER A 103 75.90 -4.84 -7.63
CA SER A 103 76.74 -4.99 -8.82
C SER A 103 76.87 -3.69 -9.64
N MET A 104 76.16 -2.63 -9.24
CA MET A 104 76.16 -1.35 -9.95
C MET A 104 77.54 -0.67 -9.93
N SER A 105 77.82 0.12 -10.98
CA SER A 105 78.88 1.12 -10.95
C SER A 105 78.40 2.36 -10.19
N ILE A 106 79.26 2.90 -9.33
CA ILE A 106 78.98 4.09 -8.52
C ILE A 106 80.05 5.16 -8.77
N ALA A 107 79.64 6.43 -8.80
CA ALA A 107 80.57 7.55 -8.92
C ALA A 107 81.12 8.04 -7.56
N GLY A 108 80.36 7.86 -6.49
CA GLY A 108 80.72 8.21 -5.12
C GLY A 108 80.54 7.04 -4.14
N HIS A 109 79.93 7.28 -2.99
CA HIS A 109 79.59 6.24 -2.01
C HIS A 109 78.08 5.99 -1.99
N VAL A 110 77.68 4.72 -1.98
CA VAL A 110 76.26 4.34 -1.95
C VAL A 110 76.03 3.33 -0.85
N ILE A 111 75.17 3.69 0.10
CA ILE A 111 74.71 2.84 1.19
C ILE A 111 73.23 2.53 0.93
N ILE A 112 72.90 1.27 0.69
CA ILE A 112 71.54 0.78 0.57
C ILE A 112 71.10 0.32 1.96
N LEU A 113 70.13 1.02 2.54
CA LEU A 113 69.49 0.61 3.78
C LEU A 113 68.36 -0.35 3.44
N THR A 114 68.45 -1.59 3.92
CA THR A 114 67.40 -2.59 3.79
C THR A 114 66.70 -2.83 5.12
N TYR A 115 65.44 -3.23 5.05
CA TYR A 115 64.59 -3.41 6.21
C TYR A 115 64.10 -4.85 6.27
N ARG A 116 64.48 -5.58 7.33
CA ARG A 116 64.09 -6.97 7.59
C ARG A 116 64.51 -7.94 6.48
N CYS A 117 65.70 -7.77 5.91
CA CYS A 117 66.22 -8.60 4.82
C CYS A 117 67.27 -9.64 5.23
N GLU A 118 67.46 -9.89 6.52
CA GLU A 118 68.53 -10.75 7.04
C GLU A 118 68.64 -12.09 6.31
N ASP A 119 67.53 -12.83 6.20
CA ASP A 119 67.52 -14.15 5.54
C ASP A 119 67.90 -14.08 4.05
N TYR A 120 67.40 -13.07 3.34
CA TYR A 120 67.66 -12.86 1.92
C TYR A 120 69.13 -12.48 1.68
N LEU A 121 69.66 -11.59 2.53
CA LEU A 121 71.05 -11.14 2.45
C LEU A 121 72.04 -12.25 2.85
N ARG A 122 71.71 -13.05 3.87
CA ARG A 122 72.49 -14.25 4.22
C ARG A 122 72.55 -15.24 3.06
N THR A 123 71.45 -15.38 2.32
CA THR A 123 71.41 -16.19 1.10
C THR A 123 72.34 -15.64 0.00
N LEU A 124 72.38 -14.32 -0.19
CA LEU A 124 73.33 -13.69 -1.12
C LEU A 124 74.78 -13.90 -0.71
N ILE A 125 75.13 -13.72 0.57
CA ILE A 125 76.48 -13.95 1.10
C ILE A 125 76.90 -15.42 0.93
N LYS A 126 75.97 -16.36 1.18
CA LYS A 126 76.23 -17.78 1.00
C LYS A 126 76.56 -18.12 -0.46
N ASN A 127 75.89 -17.47 -1.40
CA ASN A 127 76.10 -17.68 -2.84
C ASN A 127 77.34 -16.95 -3.38
N ASP A 128 77.73 -15.81 -2.79
CA ASP A 128 78.95 -15.09 -3.11
C ASP A 128 79.61 -14.50 -1.85
N ARG A 129 80.64 -15.19 -1.33
CA ARG A 129 81.35 -14.78 -0.11
C ARG A 129 82.04 -13.43 -0.24
N ARG A 130 82.28 -12.91 -1.45
CA ARG A 130 82.88 -11.57 -1.64
C ARG A 130 81.97 -10.47 -1.10
N LEU A 131 80.66 -10.74 -1.01
CA LEU A 131 79.66 -9.80 -0.49
C LEU A 131 79.72 -9.65 1.04
N GLU A 132 80.40 -10.55 1.77
CA GLU A 132 80.49 -10.49 3.24
C GLU A 132 81.14 -9.19 3.75
N ASN A 133 82.04 -8.59 2.95
CA ASN A 133 82.66 -7.31 3.28
C ASN A 133 81.80 -6.09 2.89
N ARG A 134 80.70 -6.29 2.15
CA ARG A 134 79.82 -5.24 1.62
C ARG A 134 78.38 -5.29 2.16
N ILE A 135 78.03 -6.32 2.91
CA ILE A 135 76.69 -6.48 3.51
C ILE A 135 76.86 -6.53 5.03
N TYR A 136 76.26 -5.57 5.74
CA TYR A 136 76.28 -5.51 7.20
C TYR A 136 74.87 -5.69 7.76
N ILE A 137 74.69 -6.78 8.51
CA ILE A 137 73.40 -7.10 9.14
C ILE A 137 73.47 -6.71 10.62
N LEU A 138 72.65 -5.73 10.99
CA LEU A 138 72.48 -5.32 12.38
C LEU A 138 71.60 -6.32 13.10
N SER A 139 72.05 -6.78 14.27
CA SER A 139 71.31 -7.72 15.11
C SER A 139 70.31 -6.92 15.95
N GLY A 140 69.02 -7.17 15.75
CA GLY A 140 67.94 -6.51 16.47
C GLY A 140 66.70 -7.41 16.51
N GLU A 141 65.73 -7.05 17.34
CA GLU A 141 64.45 -7.77 17.39
C GLU A 141 63.68 -7.56 16.08
N GLN A 142 63.27 -8.64 15.44
CA GLN A 142 62.53 -8.57 14.19
C GLN A 142 61.07 -8.26 14.46
N THR A 143 60.60 -7.15 13.90
CA THR A 143 59.19 -6.74 14.01
C THR A 143 58.33 -7.45 12.95
N PRO A 144 57.07 -7.83 13.24
CA PRO A 144 56.22 -8.55 12.31
C PRO A 144 55.88 -7.69 11.08
N ARG A 145 55.73 -8.35 9.92
CA ARG A 145 55.30 -7.68 8.68
C ARG A 145 53.83 -7.27 8.79
N PRO A 146 53.47 -6.05 8.33
CA PRO A 146 52.08 -5.64 8.32
C PRO A 146 51.26 -6.43 7.31
N SER A 147 49.96 -6.52 7.57
CA SER A 147 48.96 -6.93 6.58
C SER A 147 48.52 -5.72 5.76
N LEU A 148 48.35 -5.90 4.45
CA LEU A 148 47.90 -4.88 3.52
C LEU A 148 46.43 -5.15 3.15
N ILE A 149 45.60 -4.12 3.22
CA ILE A 149 44.20 -4.17 2.75
C ILE A 149 44.04 -3.18 1.62
N PHE A 150 43.89 -3.69 0.40
CA PHE A 150 43.65 -2.85 -0.77
C PHE A 150 42.19 -2.40 -0.78
N THR A 151 41.95 -1.11 -0.90
CA THR A 151 40.62 -0.50 -0.86
C THR A 151 40.42 0.51 -1.99
N ILE A 152 39.18 0.92 -2.19
CA ILE A 152 38.78 1.91 -3.19
C ILE A 152 39.16 3.32 -2.74
N LYS A 153 39.44 4.19 -3.72
CA LYS A 153 39.85 5.58 -3.47
C LYS A 153 38.68 6.40 -2.88
N GLY A 154 38.95 7.21 -1.87
CA GLY A 154 37.95 8.10 -1.26
C GLY A 154 37.12 7.43 -0.17
N PHE A 155 37.52 6.24 0.26
CA PHE A 155 36.89 5.56 1.38
C PHE A 155 37.24 6.27 2.69
N LYS A 156 36.22 6.53 3.52
CA LYS A 156 36.40 7.18 4.82
C LYS A 156 36.80 6.14 5.86
N HIS A 157 38.08 6.07 6.11
CA HIS A 157 38.67 5.28 7.20
C HIS A 157 38.48 5.96 8.56
N ASP A 158 38.50 5.15 9.63
CA ASP A 158 38.62 5.69 10.99
C ASP A 158 39.97 6.40 11.13
N LYS A 159 40.02 7.48 11.90
CA LYS A 159 41.24 8.25 12.18
C LYS A 159 42.31 7.42 12.87
N SER A 160 41.94 6.30 13.50
CA SER A 160 42.87 5.35 14.12
C SER A 160 43.60 4.46 13.11
N GLN A 161 43.12 4.36 11.87
CA GLN A 161 43.65 3.47 10.85
C GLN A 161 44.79 4.10 10.05
N THR A 162 45.86 3.33 9.80
CA THR A 162 46.96 3.75 8.93
C THR A 162 46.56 3.58 7.46
N VAL A 163 46.38 4.69 6.75
CA VAL A 163 45.92 4.72 5.36
C VAL A 163 46.98 5.36 4.47
N VAL A 164 47.24 4.73 3.32
CA VAL A 164 48.11 5.29 2.27
C VAL A 164 47.39 5.34 0.93
N ASN A 165 47.62 6.41 0.18
CA ASN A 165 47.09 6.57 -1.17
C ASN A 165 48.13 6.12 -2.19
N GLY A 166 47.88 4.97 -2.82
CA GLY A 166 48.67 4.32 -3.84
C GLY A 166 49.82 3.45 -3.31
N ILE A 167 50.18 2.40 -4.06
CA ILE A 167 51.21 1.43 -3.67
C ILE A 167 52.60 2.05 -3.47
N HIS A 168 52.90 3.14 -4.17
CA HIS A 168 54.16 3.88 -4.05
C HIS A 168 54.51 4.36 -2.64
N LYS A 169 53.52 4.52 -1.74
CA LYS A 169 53.76 4.96 -0.36
C LYS A 169 53.89 3.82 0.65
N ILE A 170 53.68 2.56 0.23
CA ILE A 170 53.72 1.39 1.12
C ILE A 170 55.10 1.27 1.76
N ALA A 171 56.18 1.32 0.98
CA ALA A 171 57.53 1.13 1.50
C ALA A 171 57.90 2.17 2.57
N LYS A 172 57.50 3.43 2.33
CA LYS A 172 57.71 4.53 3.27
C LYS A 172 57.02 4.30 4.60
N ILE A 173 55.74 3.92 4.59
CA ILE A 173 54.98 3.70 5.83
C ILE A 173 55.51 2.50 6.61
N ILE A 174 55.93 1.43 5.91
CA ILE A 174 56.48 0.22 6.54
C ILE A 174 57.79 0.51 7.28
N GLU A 175 58.62 1.40 6.76
CA GLU A 175 59.89 1.77 7.38
C GLU A 175 59.76 2.90 8.43
N SER A 176 58.59 3.53 8.56
CA SER A 176 58.39 4.69 9.44
C SER A 176 57.29 4.52 10.49
N ASP A 177 56.46 3.49 10.39
CA ASP A 177 55.36 3.22 11.32
C ASP A 177 55.40 1.78 11.88
N ILE A 178 54.69 1.53 12.97
CA ILE A 178 54.53 0.20 13.61
C ILE A 178 53.06 -0.24 13.51
N ALA A 179 52.45 -0.05 12.33
CA ALA A 179 51.09 -0.47 12.08
C ALA A 179 51.04 -1.99 11.80
N GLU A 180 50.12 -2.71 12.45
CA GLU A 180 49.87 -4.13 12.13
C GLU A 180 49.12 -4.29 10.80
N THR A 181 48.26 -3.33 10.47
CA THR A 181 47.45 -3.31 9.25
C THR A 181 47.55 -1.95 8.57
N ILE A 182 47.76 -1.96 7.26
CA ILE A 182 47.83 -0.77 6.42
C ILE A 182 46.75 -0.86 5.35
N TYR A 183 45.89 0.16 5.29
CA TYR A 183 44.91 0.32 4.23
C TYR A 183 45.54 1.07 3.05
N VAL A 184 45.42 0.50 1.86
CA VAL A 184 46.04 1.05 0.65
C VAL A 184 44.93 1.38 -0.34
N GLU A 185 44.67 2.67 -0.56
CA GLU A 185 43.78 3.11 -1.64
C GLU A 185 44.51 2.94 -2.98
N THR A 186 44.13 1.95 -3.78
CA THR A 186 44.83 1.63 -5.03
C THR A 186 43.90 1.03 -6.07
N ALA A 187 44.21 1.27 -7.35
CA ALA A 187 43.53 0.58 -8.45
C ALA A 187 44.06 -0.87 -8.64
N LYS A 188 45.18 -1.23 -8.00
CA LYS A 188 45.89 -2.49 -8.26
C LYS A 188 45.22 -3.71 -7.61
N SER A 189 45.27 -4.84 -8.32
CA SER A 189 45.07 -6.25 -7.93
C SER A 189 45.92 -6.78 -6.75
N LYS A 190 45.42 -7.48 -5.71
CA LYS A 190 46.22 -8.52 -5.01
C LYS A 190 46.73 -9.56 -5.99
N THR A 191 45.93 -9.84 -7.03
CA THR A 191 46.31 -10.75 -8.13
C THR A 191 47.51 -10.22 -8.93
N ALA A 192 47.81 -8.91 -8.86
CA ALA A 192 49.03 -8.33 -9.43
C ALA A 192 50.29 -8.60 -8.59
N PHE A 193 50.13 -9.14 -7.38
CA PHE A 193 51.19 -9.43 -6.40
C PHE A 193 51.10 -10.87 -5.85
N PRO A 194 51.09 -11.90 -6.71
CA PRO A 194 50.84 -13.28 -6.29
C PRO A 194 51.92 -13.88 -5.38
N PHE A 195 53.13 -13.30 -5.39
CA PHE A 195 54.28 -13.77 -4.60
C PHE A 195 54.68 -12.79 -3.49
N SER A 196 53.82 -11.82 -3.17
CA SER A 196 54.08 -10.83 -2.12
C SER A 196 54.50 -11.50 -0.81
N LEU A 197 55.52 -10.93 -0.17
CA LEU A 197 55.97 -11.32 1.16
C LEU A 197 55.13 -10.69 2.28
N TYR A 198 54.25 -9.75 1.93
CA TYR A 198 53.17 -9.23 2.78
C TYR A 198 51.87 -9.99 2.55
N SER A 199 51.08 -10.16 3.61
CA SER A 199 49.70 -10.63 3.49
C SER A 199 48.84 -9.54 2.83
N ILE A 200 48.13 -9.86 1.75
CA ILE A 200 47.27 -8.91 1.04
C ILE A 200 45.82 -9.43 1.02
N SER A 201 44.90 -8.60 1.50
CA SER A 201 43.45 -8.75 1.33
C SER A 201 42.87 -7.56 0.57
N GLU A 202 41.61 -7.66 0.15
CA GLU A 202 40.98 -6.63 -0.68
C GLU A 202 39.57 -6.31 -0.16
N MET A 203 39.19 -5.04 -0.28
CA MET A 203 37.85 -4.49 -0.08
C MET A 203 37.53 -3.67 -1.33
N ARG A 204 37.03 -4.35 -2.37
CA ARG A 204 36.87 -3.77 -3.71
C ARG A 204 35.47 -3.28 -4.01
N SER A 205 34.47 -3.71 -3.25
CA SER A 205 33.10 -3.23 -3.39
C SER A 205 32.52 -2.70 -2.08
N PRO A 206 31.56 -1.78 -2.15
CA PRO A 206 30.84 -1.29 -0.98
C PRO A 206 30.14 -2.43 -0.19
N TYR A 207 29.66 -3.46 -0.89
CA TYR A 207 29.11 -4.67 -0.26
C TYR A 207 30.15 -5.44 0.56
N GLU A 208 31.36 -5.66 0.02
CA GLU A 208 32.45 -6.31 0.75
C GLU A 208 32.88 -5.50 1.99
N ILE A 209 32.83 -4.17 1.89
CA ILE A 209 33.10 -3.28 3.03
C ILE A 209 32.05 -3.50 4.13
N LEU A 210 30.77 -3.53 3.77
CA LEU A 210 29.68 -3.79 4.72
C LEU A 210 29.79 -5.18 5.37
N CYS A 211 30.21 -6.21 4.63
CA CYS A 211 30.50 -7.53 5.19
C CYS A 211 31.58 -7.51 6.28
N ASN A 212 32.51 -6.56 6.23
CA ASN A 212 33.52 -6.37 7.26
C ASN A 212 33.00 -5.52 8.44
N PHE A 213 32.09 -4.59 8.21
CA PHE A 213 31.46 -3.78 9.27
C PHE A 213 30.45 -4.58 10.09
N ASP A 214 29.57 -5.32 9.43
CA ASP A 214 28.53 -6.13 10.06
C ASP A 214 28.37 -7.45 9.31
N ARG A 215 28.60 -8.56 10.02
CA ARG A 215 28.54 -9.91 9.46
C ARG A 215 27.14 -10.28 8.97
N LEU A 216 26.07 -9.62 9.45
CA LEU A 216 24.71 -9.81 8.93
C LEU A 216 24.60 -9.52 7.44
N THR A 217 25.48 -8.68 6.89
CA THR A 217 25.54 -8.43 5.45
C THR A 217 25.74 -9.72 4.64
N LEU A 218 26.42 -10.73 5.21
CA LEU A 218 26.63 -12.04 4.56
C LEU A 218 25.34 -12.85 4.36
N GLU A 219 24.26 -12.50 5.07
CA GLU A 219 22.93 -13.11 4.87
C GLU A 219 22.20 -12.52 3.65
N LEU A 220 22.67 -11.39 3.13
CA LEU A 220 22.13 -10.72 1.96
C LEU A 220 22.85 -11.21 0.71
N ALA A 221 22.12 -11.38 -0.40
CA ALA A 221 22.78 -11.51 -1.69
C ALA A 221 23.26 -10.14 -2.15
N GLN A 222 24.48 -10.04 -2.69
CA GLN A 222 24.99 -8.78 -3.27
C GLN A 222 24.04 -8.21 -4.35
N SER A 223 23.32 -9.08 -5.06
CA SER A 223 22.33 -8.69 -6.08
C SER A 223 21.06 -8.02 -5.52
N PHE A 224 20.86 -7.99 -4.20
CA PHE A 224 19.73 -7.29 -3.57
C PHE A 224 19.88 -5.77 -3.57
N GLY A 225 21.05 -5.25 -3.90
CA GLY A 225 21.29 -3.82 -4.07
C GLY A 225 22.20 -3.55 -5.26
N THR A 226 22.04 -2.35 -5.81
CA THR A 226 22.97 -1.75 -6.76
C THR A 226 24.23 -1.25 -6.05
N GLU A 227 25.30 -1.03 -6.79
CA GLU A 227 26.54 -0.48 -6.23
C GLU A 227 26.29 0.84 -5.48
N GLU A 228 25.48 1.72 -6.05
CA GLU A 228 25.08 3.00 -5.44
C GLU A 228 24.33 2.83 -4.10
N GLU A 229 23.43 1.85 -4.00
CA GLU A 229 22.69 1.57 -2.76
C GLU A 229 23.60 1.01 -1.66
N TRP A 230 24.55 0.15 -2.03
CA TRP A 230 25.56 -0.33 -1.10
C TRP A 230 26.52 0.78 -0.67
N GLU A 231 26.93 1.68 -1.57
CA GLU A 231 27.71 2.89 -1.22
C GLU A 231 26.96 3.78 -0.24
N TYR A 232 25.66 3.97 -0.49
CA TYR A 232 24.80 4.72 0.41
C TYR A 232 24.80 4.11 1.82
N ALA A 233 24.59 2.79 1.95
CA ALA A 233 24.66 2.10 3.23
C ALA A 233 26.04 2.24 3.91
N VAL A 234 27.14 2.08 3.18
CA VAL A 234 28.50 2.32 3.72
C VAL A 234 28.63 3.73 4.30
N SER A 235 28.08 4.74 3.62
CA SER A 235 28.14 6.12 4.10
C SER A 235 27.33 6.34 5.39
N GLU A 236 26.17 5.71 5.50
CA GLU A 236 25.31 5.78 6.68
C GLU A 236 25.86 4.99 7.87
N PHE A 237 26.66 3.94 7.62
CA PHE A 237 27.33 3.16 8.66
C PHE A 237 28.34 3.98 9.49
N GLN A 238 28.73 5.16 9.03
CA GLN A 238 29.53 6.12 9.81
C GLN A 238 28.79 6.67 11.03
N ALA A 239 27.46 6.77 10.94
CA ALA A 239 26.60 7.19 12.04
C ALA A 239 25.95 5.99 12.75
N TYR A 240 25.62 4.94 11.99
CA TYR A 240 24.87 3.77 12.46
C TYR A 240 25.66 2.48 12.19
N HIS A 241 26.38 1.99 13.20
CA HIS A 241 27.46 1.01 13.01
C HIS A 241 26.98 -0.42 12.69
N THR A 242 25.66 -0.68 12.70
CA THR A 242 25.06 -1.99 12.38
C THR A 242 23.79 -1.81 11.54
N TRP A 243 23.37 -2.88 10.84
CA TRP A 243 22.09 -2.87 10.12
C TRP A 243 20.91 -2.60 11.05
N GLU A 244 20.91 -3.17 12.25
CA GLU A 244 19.85 -2.94 13.25
C GLU A 244 19.73 -1.46 13.61
N GLN A 245 20.85 -0.78 13.84
CA GLN A 245 20.87 0.66 14.15
C GLN A 245 20.41 1.49 12.96
N LEU A 246 20.91 1.19 11.75
CA LEU A 246 20.57 1.92 10.55
C LEU A 246 19.08 1.82 10.22
N ILE A 247 18.54 0.60 10.20
CA ILE A 247 17.13 0.34 9.91
C ILE A 247 16.26 0.97 11.00
N SER A 248 16.61 0.82 12.28
CA SER A 248 15.86 1.46 13.38
C SER A 248 15.82 2.98 13.26
N ALA A 249 16.89 3.61 12.79
CA ALA A 249 16.98 5.06 12.66
C ALA A 249 16.28 5.62 11.42
N LYS A 250 16.33 4.91 10.28
CA LYS A 250 15.84 5.40 8.98
C LYS A 250 14.45 4.90 8.61
N ILE A 251 14.08 3.71 9.08
CA ILE A 251 12.88 2.99 8.69
C ILE A 251 11.92 2.89 9.88
N GLY A 252 12.38 2.30 10.98
CA GLY A 252 11.60 2.06 12.18
C GLY A 252 12.06 0.81 12.91
N ASN A 253 11.44 0.51 14.06
CA ASN A 253 11.84 -0.63 14.89
C ASN A 253 11.84 -1.94 14.08
N VAL A 254 13.00 -2.61 14.05
CA VAL A 254 13.24 -3.86 13.31
C VAL A 254 12.29 -5.01 13.70
N GLN A 255 11.69 -4.96 14.89
CA GLN A 255 10.73 -5.97 15.35
C GLN A 255 9.31 -5.78 14.79
N ASN A 256 9.00 -4.59 14.23
CA ASN A 256 7.66 -4.19 13.81
C ASN A 256 7.63 -3.70 12.35
N LEU A 257 8.49 -4.24 11.48
CA LEU A 257 8.56 -3.80 10.08
C LEU A 257 7.26 -4.06 9.30
N ASP A 258 6.46 -5.04 9.73
CA ASP A 258 5.11 -5.31 9.22
C ASP A 258 4.12 -4.16 9.41
N LEU A 259 4.36 -3.30 10.41
CA LEU A 259 3.61 -2.06 10.65
C LEU A 259 4.19 -0.89 9.86
N VAL A 260 5.51 -0.86 9.65
CA VAL A 260 6.21 0.24 8.95
C VAL A 260 5.79 0.33 7.48
N ILE A 261 5.34 -0.77 6.86
CA ILE A 261 4.82 -0.76 5.48
C ILE A 261 3.67 0.25 5.28
N SER A 262 2.95 0.62 6.33
CA SER A 262 1.92 1.68 6.26
C SER A 262 2.44 3.03 5.76
N ASN A 263 3.75 3.29 5.93
CA ASN A 263 4.42 4.49 5.45
C ASN A 263 5.06 4.32 4.06
N PHE A 264 4.89 3.17 3.41
CA PHE A 264 5.57 2.85 2.14
C PHE A 264 5.18 3.82 1.04
N SER A 265 3.88 4.06 0.84
CA SER A 265 3.38 5.00 -0.18
C SER A 265 3.92 6.43 0.01
N LEU A 266 4.03 6.89 1.25
CA LEU A 266 4.58 8.21 1.59
C LEU A 266 6.07 8.34 1.25
N ASN A 267 6.81 7.23 1.23
CA ASN A 267 8.25 7.20 0.99
C ASN A 267 8.62 6.58 -0.36
N ALA A 268 7.65 6.25 -1.21
CA ALA A 268 7.86 5.49 -2.45
C ALA A 268 8.81 6.20 -3.44
N GLU A 269 8.86 7.53 -3.41
CA GLU A 269 9.78 8.33 -4.25
C GLU A 269 11.23 8.30 -3.74
N ASN A 270 11.45 7.95 -2.47
CA ASN A 270 12.79 7.81 -1.91
C ASN A 270 13.32 6.39 -2.12
N LYS A 271 14.09 6.22 -3.21
CA LYS A 271 14.68 4.92 -3.57
C LYS A 271 15.47 4.27 -2.43
N TYR A 272 16.20 5.05 -1.63
CA TYR A 272 17.01 4.52 -0.53
C TYR A 272 16.14 4.05 0.64
N TRP A 273 15.03 4.74 0.93
CA TRP A 273 14.09 4.30 1.95
C TRP A 273 13.44 2.97 1.54
N VAL A 274 12.97 2.88 0.29
CA VAL A 274 12.36 1.66 -0.27
C VAL A 274 13.35 0.48 -0.24
N TRP A 275 14.59 0.72 -0.65
CA TRP A 275 15.64 -0.28 -0.63
C TRP A 275 16.02 -0.69 0.80
N LEU A 276 16.24 0.26 1.72
CA LEU A 276 16.54 -0.05 3.12
C LEU A 276 15.39 -0.80 3.79
N TYR A 277 14.13 -0.46 3.52
CA TYR A 277 12.98 -1.24 4.00
C TYR A 277 13.06 -2.68 3.49
N PHE A 278 13.35 -2.89 2.21
CA PHE A 278 13.56 -4.23 1.65
C PHE A 278 14.71 -4.99 2.34
N ILE A 279 15.87 -4.35 2.55
CA ILE A 279 17.00 -4.95 3.26
C ILE A 279 16.64 -5.27 4.72
N GLY A 280 15.99 -4.36 5.43
CA GLY A 280 15.53 -4.58 6.80
C GLY A 280 14.59 -5.78 6.88
N MET A 281 13.66 -5.91 5.94
CA MET A 281 12.77 -7.06 5.87
C MET A 281 13.49 -8.37 5.52
N LYS A 282 14.55 -8.33 4.71
CA LYS A 282 15.39 -9.50 4.43
C LYS A 282 16.14 -10.01 5.65
N LEU A 283 16.64 -9.10 6.49
CA LEU A 283 17.40 -9.43 7.68
C LEU A 283 16.52 -9.78 8.88
N PHE A 284 15.46 -9.01 9.11
CA PHE A 284 14.69 -9.04 10.37
C PHE A 284 13.27 -9.60 10.21
N GLY A 285 12.78 -9.72 8.97
CA GLY A 285 11.45 -10.25 8.68
C GLY A 285 10.29 -9.31 9.08
N ALA A 286 9.07 -9.81 8.90
CA ALA A 286 7.81 -9.11 9.13
C ALA A 286 7.11 -9.56 10.43
N GLY A 287 7.86 -9.88 11.48
CA GLY A 287 7.30 -10.44 12.71
C GLY A 287 6.40 -11.66 12.44
N SER A 288 5.17 -11.63 12.94
CA SER A 288 4.17 -12.70 12.75
C SER A 288 3.39 -12.65 11.43
N ASP A 289 3.63 -11.67 10.55
CA ASP A 289 2.92 -11.56 9.27
C ASP A 289 3.46 -12.59 8.26
N GLN A 290 2.82 -13.76 8.25
CA GLN A 290 3.20 -14.86 7.36
C GLN A 290 3.04 -14.51 5.88
N TYR A 291 2.04 -13.71 5.50
CA TYR A 291 1.82 -13.39 4.09
C TYR A 291 2.94 -12.50 3.56
N LEU A 292 3.29 -11.45 4.31
CA LEU A 292 4.37 -10.55 3.93
C LEU A 292 5.74 -11.24 3.97
N ASN A 293 6.00 -12.09 4.97
CA ASN A 293 7.21 -12.93 5.02
C ASN A 293 7.32 -13.85 3.80
N ASN A 294 6.23 -14.51 3.38
CA ASN A 294 6.23 -15.37 2.19
C ASN A 294 6.48 -14.57 0.90
N ALA A 295 5.92 -13.37 0.79
CA ALA A 295 6.18 -12.48 -0.35
C ALA A 295 7.66 -12.02 -0.37
N MET A 296 8.22 -11.70 0.80
CA MET A 296 9.63 -11.31 0.97
C MET A 296 10.59 -12.46 0.66
N ALA A 297 10.27 -13.68 1.05
CA ALA A 297 11.09 -14.86 0.77
C ALA A 297 11.33 -15.07 -0.74
N LYS A 298 10.32 -14.75 -1.57
CA LYS A 298 10.39 -14.86 -3.03
C LYS A 298 10.93 -13.61 -3.75
N ALA A 299 11.13 -12.51 -3.04
CA ALA A 299 11.51 -11.23 -3.64
C ALA A 299 13.04 -11.09 -3.74
N ASN A 300 13.56 -10.69 -4.89
CA ASN A 300 15.00 -10.39 -5.07
C ASN A 300 15.29 -8.90 -5.21
N SER A 301 14.24 -8.08 -5.24
CA SER A 301 14.31 -6.63 -5.32
C SER A 301 13.06 -6.01 -4.66
N PRO A 302 13.08 -4.70 -4.35
CA PRO A 302 11.88 -4.01 -3.87
C PRO A 302 10.69 -4.11 -4.84
N THR A 303 10.95 -4.04 -6.15
CA THR A 303 9.93 -4.22 -7.19
C THR A 303 9.33 -5.63 -7.15
N ASP A 304 10.15 -6.66 -6.95
CA ASP A 304 9.65 -8.04 -6.84
C ASP A 304 8.83 -8.25 -5.57
N LEU A 305 9.15 -7.57 -4.47
CA LEU A 305 8.34 -7.59 -3.26
C LEU A 305 6.91 -7.13 -3.56
N ILE A 306 6.76 -5.96 -4.18
CA ILE A 306 5.45 -5.42 -4.58
C ILE A 306 4.72 -6.45 -5.45
N LYS A 307 5.41 -6.98 -6.47
CA LYS A 307 4.86 -8.00 -7.37
C LYS A 307 4.36 -9.25 -6.64
N ASN A 308 5.13 -9.73 -5.67
CA ASN A 308 4.80 -10.93 -4.89
C ASN A 308 3.63 -10.67 -3.94
N ILE A 309 3.55 -9.50 -3.31
CA ILE A 309 2.40 -9.12 -2.47
C ILE A 309 1.11 -9.16 -3.29
N TYR A 310 1.14 -8.70 -4.55
CA TYR A 310 -0.02 -8.79 -5.44
C TYR A 310 -0.37 -10.23 -5.82
N ARG A 311 0.62 -11.03 -6.22
CA ARG A 311 0.40 -12.31 -6.92
C ARG A 311 0.35 -13.54 -6.02
N LEU A 312 0.94 -13.53 -4.81
CA LEU A 312 1.07 -14.73 -3.99
C LEU A 312 -0.28 -15.37 -3.64
N ILE A 313 -1.33 -14.55 -3.44
CA ILE A 313 -2.69 -15.05 -3.21
C ILE A 313 -3.19 -16.00 -4.33
N LEU A 314 -2.73 -15.83 -5.58
CA LEU A 314 -3.15 -16.64 -6.72
C LEU A 314 -2.68 -18.10 -6.64
N GLU A 315 -1.73 -18.39 -5.76
CA GLU A 315 -1.25 -19.75 -5.48
C GLU A 315 -2.16 -20.51 -4.50
N ILE A 316 -3.12 -19.83 -3.88
CA ILE A 316 -4.04 -20.38 -2.88
C ILE A 316 -5.44 -20.48 -3.52
N ASP A 317 -6.09 -21.64 -3.40
CA ASP A 317 -7.48 -21.78 -3.87
C ASP A 317 -8.42 -20.92 -3.01
N SER A 318 -9.42 -20.30 -3.63
CA SER A 318 -10.42 -19.49 -2.93
C SER A 318 -11.24 -20.26 -1.90
N GLU A 319 -11.29 -21.59 -2.01
CA GLU A 319 -11.97 -22.49 -1.08
C GLU A 319 -11.08 -22.97 0.09
N ASP A 320 -9.79 -22.61 0.09
CA ASP A 320 -8.88 -22.94 1.20
C ASP A 320 -9.27 -22.16 2.45
N ILE A 321 -9.29 -22.83 3.62
CA ILE A 321 -9.65 -22.22 4.91
C ILE A 321 -8.77 -21.02 5.29
N ARG A 322 -7.55 -20.92 4.75
CA ARG A 322 -6.62 -19.82 4.99
C ARG A 322 -6.88 -18.62 4.07
N PHE A 323 -7.65 -18.80 3.00
CA PHE A 323 -7.82 -17.82 1.94
C PHE A 323 -8.32 -16.48 2.46
N GLU A 324 -9.34 -16.48 3.33
CA GLU A 324 -9.95 -15.25 3.83
C GLU A 324 -8.96 -14.41 4.66
N ALA A 325 -8.19 -15.04 5.55
CA ALA A 325 -7.16 -14.36 6.34
C ALA A 325 -6.07 -13.75 5.44
N VAL A 326 -5.62 -14.53 4.45
CA VAL A 326 -4.66 -14.10 3.43
C VAL A 326 -5.19 -12.93 2.61
N TYR A 327 -6.44 -13.02 2.14
CA TYR A 327 -7.13 -12.00 1.36
C TYR A 327 -7.20 -10.69 2.13
N ASN A 328 -7.67 -10.73 3.37
CA ASN A 328 -7.83 -9.54 4.21
C ASN A 328 -6.47 -8.89 4.48
N ARG A 329 -5.44 -9.67 4.80
CA ARG A 329 -4.10 -9.12 5.01
C ARG A 329 -3.53 -8.53 3.73
N ARG A 330 -3.65 -9.22 2.59
CA ARG A 330 -3.25 -8.70 1.28
C ARG A 330 -3.92 -7.37 0.98
N LYS A 331 -5.26 -7.29 1.12
CA LYS A 331 -6.04 -6.08 0.85
C LYS A 331 -5.52 -4.86 1.63
N VAL A 332 -5.13 -5.04 2.89
CA VAL A 332 -4.49 -3.99 3.71
C VAL A 332 -3.10 -3.62 3.19
N LEU A 333 -2.27 -4.60 2.85
CA LEU A 333 -0.92 -4.35 2.31
C LEU A 333 -0.96 -3.59 0.99
N LEU A 334 -1.90 -3.90 0.10
CA LEU A 334 -2.05 -3.18 -1.18
C LEU A 334 -2.36 -1.68 -0.97
N ARG A 335 -3.23 -1.36 0.00
CA ARG A 335 -3.51 0.03 0.39
C ARG A 335 -2.26 0.72 0.94
N ALA A 336 -1.48 0.02 1.77
CA ALA A 336 -0.24 0.54 2.34
C ALA A 336 0.82 0.85 1.26
N LEU A 337 0.87 0.04 0.20
CA LEU A 337 1.73 0.27 -0.97
C LEU A 337 1.24 1.42 -1.87
N GLY A 338 0.05 1.96 -1.63
CA GLY A 338 -0.55 3.02 -2.46
C GLY A 338 -1.16 2.52 -3.78
N ASN A 339 -1.31 1.21 -3.96
CA ASN A 339 -1.83 0.57 -5.16
C ASN A 339 -1.18 1.07 -6.48
N PRO A 340 0.13 0.83 -6.71
CA PRO A 340 0.83 1.35 -7.88
C PRO A 340 0.17 0.92 -9.20
N GLU A 341 -0.18 1.90 -10.04
CA GLU A 341 -1.05 1.70 -11.23
C GLU A 341 -0.56 0.61 -12.18
N ASP A 342 0.74 0.63 -12.53
CA ASP A 342 1.36 -0.37 -13.41
C ASP A 342 1.16 -1.80 -12.90
N GLU A 343 1.26 -1.98 -11.58
CA GLU A 343 1.14 -3.28 -10.96
C GLU A 343 -0.32 -3.71 -10.82
N VAL A 344 -1.24 -2.79 -10.53
CA VAL A 344 -2.69 -3.05 -10.55
C VAL A 344 -3.10 -3.53 -11.94
N VAL A 345 -2.69 -2.84 -13.00
CA VAL A 345 -3.00 -3.22 -14.39
C VAL A 345 -2.44 -4.60 -14.72
N ASN A 346 -1.20 -4.90 -14.33
CA ASN A 346 -0.60 -6.21 -14.56
C ASN A 346 -1.29 -7.31 -13.77
N TYR A 347 -1.65 -7.06 -12.51
CA TYR A 347 -2.39 -8.01 -11.70
C TYR A 347 -3.77 -8.32 -12.31
N CYS A 348 -4.53 -7.30 -12.73
CA CYS A 348 -5.82 -7.46 -13.39
C CYS A 348 -5.73 -8.33 -14.66
N LYS A 349 -4.65 -8.22 -15.45
CA LYS A 349 -4.41 -9.09 -16.61
C LYS A 349 -4.19 -10.55 -16.21
N ILE A 350 -3.49 -10.79 -15.10
CA ILE A 350 -3.13 -12.14 -14.63
C ILE A 350 -4.33 -12.80 -13.96
N VAL A 351 -5.06 -12.10 -13.08
CA VAL A 351 -6.15 -12.69 -12.30
C VAL A 351 -7.30 -13.20 -13.17
N ILE A 352 -7.51 -12.62 -14.36
CA ILE A 352 -8.49 -13.11 -15.35
C ILE A 352 -8.25 -14.57 -15.73
N SER A 353 -7.01 -15.08 -15.63
CA SER A 353 -6.71 -16.50 -15.88
C SER A 353 -7.41 -17.46 -14.91
N LYS A 354 -7.97 -16.95 -13.80
CA LYS A 354 -8.80 -17.72 -12.84
C LYS A 354 -10.27 -17.83 -13.25
N GLU A 355 -10.65 -17.31 -14.42
CA GLU A 355 -12.02 -17.39 -14.97
C GLU A 355 -13.06 -16.89 -13.96
N LYS A 356 -14.16 -17.64 -13.71
CA LYS A 356 -15.18 -17.23 -12.74
C LYS A 356 -14.55 -16.95 -11.37
N LYS A 357 -13.65 -17.82 -10.91
CA LYS A 357 -13.01 -17.70 -9.58
C LYS A 357 -12.20 -16.41 -9.43
N ALA A 358 -11.83 -15.71 -10.52
CA ALA A 358 -11.13 -14.44 -10.48
C ALA A 358 -11.80 -13.42 -9.54
N LEU A 359 -13.13 -13.43 -9.43
CA LEU A 359 -13.88 -12.54 -8.55
C LEU A 359 -13.37 -12.59 -7.10
N ASN A 360 -13.04 -13.78 -6.58
CA ASN A 360 -12.56 -13.97 -5.21
C ASN A 360 -11.21 -13.29 -4.90
N TYR A 361 -10.44 -12.96 -5.93
CA TYR A 361 -9.07 -12.46 -5.81
C TYR A 361 -8.96 -10.95 -6.08
N LEU A 362 -10.06 -10.29 -6.44
CA LEU A 362 -10.13 -8.84 -6.67
C LEU A 362 -10.38 -8.09 -5.36
N THR A 363 -10.08 -6.80 -5.34
CA THR A 363 -10.41 -5.90 -4.23
C THR A 363 -11.18 -4.67 -4.71
N ASP A 364 -11.66 -3.87 -3.76
CA ASP A 364 -12.28 -2.58 -4.00
C ASP A 364 -11.29 -1.41 -3.88
N ASN A 365 -9.99 -1.70 -3.79
CA ASN A 365 -8.96 -0.68 -3.54
C ASN A 365 -8.77 0.27 -4.72
N THR A 366 -9.10 -0.16 -5.94
CA THR A 366 -8.84 0.58 -7.18
C THR A 366 -10.05 0.53 -8.11
N ILE A 367 -10.21 1.57 -8.94
CA ILE A 367 -11.27 1.62 -9.95
C ILE A 367 -11.10 0.48 -10.96
N GLN A 368 -9.86 0.17 -11.34
CA GLN A 368 -9.54 -0.88 -12.31
C GLN A 368 -9.97 -2.26 -11.83
N GLU A 369 -9.80 -2.58 -10.55
CA GLU A 369 -10.31 -3.84 -9.99
C GLU A 369 -11.84 -3.84 -9.91
N LYS A 370 -12.48 -2.72 -9.51
CA LYS A 370 -13.94 -2.58 -9.49
C LYS A 370 -14.57 -2.73 -10.89
N GLU A 371 -13.97 -2.14 -11.93
CA GLU A 371 -14.39 -2.33 -13.32
C GLU A 371 -14.23 -3.79 -13.76
N LEU A 372 -13.13 -4.44 -13.34
CA LEU A 372 -12.92 -5.86 -13.62
C LEU A 372 -13.95 -6.75 -12.91
N VAL A 373 -14.43 -6.39 -11.71
CA VAL A 373 -15.57 -7.06 -11.08
C VAL A 373 -16.76 -7.10 -12.03
N PHE A 374 -17.20 -5.95 -12.57
CA PHE A 374 -18.33 -5.91 -13.53
C PHE A 374 -18.08 -6.73 -14.79
N LYS A 375 -16.85 -6.76 -15.30
CA LYS A 375 -16.48 -7.60 -16.45
C LYS A 375 -16.60 -9.09 -16.14
N ILE A 376 -16.23 -9.52 -14.92
CA ILE A 376 -16.40 -10.90 -14.48
C ILE A 376 -17.88 -11.23 -14.28
N LEU A 377 -18.68 -10.31 -13.75
CA LEU A 377 -20.13 -10.48 -13.55
C LEU A 377 -20.89 -10.56 -14.88
N ASP A 378 -20.56 -9.75 -15.87
CA ASP A 378 -21.17 -9.84 -17.20
C ASP A 378 -20.91 -11.19 -17.89
N LYS A 379 -19.71 -11.75 -17.66
CA LYS A 379 -19.30 -13.01 -18.28
C LYS A 379 -19.79 -14.25 -17.54
N TYR A 380 -19.73 -14.24 -16.21
CA TYR A 380 -19.93 -15.42 -15.37
C TYR A 380 -21.06 -15.27 -14.35
N GLY A 381 -21.78 -14.14 -14.31
CA GLY A 381 -22.78 -13.85 -13.28
C GLY A 381 -23.93 -14.87 -13.20
N LEU A 382 -24.24 -15.53 -14.32
CA LEU A 382 -25.22 -16.61 -14.40
C LEU A 382 -24.69 -17.96 -13.89
N ASP A 383 -23.38 -18.12 -13.75
CA ASP A 383 -22.74 -19.37 -13.30
C ASP A 383 -22.63 -19.44 -11.77
N TYR A 384 -23.09 -18.41 -11.07
CA TYR A 384 -23.08 -18.31 -9.61
C TYR A 384 -24.45 -18.60 -9.02
N GLU A 385 -24.45 -19.32 -7.89
CA GLU A 385 -25.57 -19.24 -6.97
C GLU A 385 -25.63 -17.83 -6.37
N ARG A 386 -26.83 -17.26 -6.26
CA ARG A 386 -26.99 -15.85 -5.85
C ARG A 386 -26.43 -15.58 -4.45
N SER A 387 -26.60 -16.52 -3.52
CA SER A 387 -26.04 -16.42 -2.17
C SER A 387 -24.51 -16.44 -2.19
N GLU A 388 -23.91 -17.37 -2.95
CA GLU A 388 -22.46 -17.45 -3.14
C GLU A 388 -21.92 -16.12 -3.69
N LEU A 389 -22.55 -15.58 -4.73
CA LEU A 389 -22.12 -14.32 -5.32
C LEU A 389 -22.16 -13.17 -4.31
N LEU A 390 -23.24 -13.06 -3.53
CA LEU A 390 -23.39 -12.02 -2.52
C LEU A 390 -22.33 -12.16 -1.41
N ASP A 391 -22.01 -13.38 -0.98
CA ASP A 391 -20.96 -13.62 0.01
C ASP A 391 -19.57 -13.21 -0.51
N VAL A 392 -19.28 -13.48 -1.79
CA VAL A 392 -18.04 -13.03 -2.42
C VAL A 392 -17.99 -11.52 -2.51
N LEU A 393 -19.07 -10.88 -3.00
CA LEU A 393 -19.14 -9.41 -3.13
C LEU A 393 -19.05 -8.70 -1.78
N LYS A 394 -19.64 -9.26 -0.72
CA LYS A 394 -19.53 -8.73 0.64
C LYS A 394 -18.08 -8.55 1.09
N ARG A 395 -17.17 -9.42 0.64
CA ARG A 395 -15.73 -9.35 0.91
C ARG A 395 -14.99 -8.49 -0.13
N VAL A 396 -15.29 -8.70 -1.41
CA VAL A 396 -14.52 -8.17 -2.55
C VAL A 396 -14.88 -6.73 -2.87
N TYR A 397 -16.19 -6.43 -2.95
CA TYR A 397 -16.71 -5.11 -3.28
C TYR A 397 -17.97 -4.80 -2.44
N PRO A 398 -17.79 -4.42 -1.16
CA PRO A 398 -18.87 -4.21 -0.20
C PRO A 398 -19.93 -3.20 -0.65
N ASP A 399 -19.56 -2.13 -1.34
CA ASP A 399 -20.52 -1.13 -1.83
C ASP A 399 -21.51 -1.73 -2.84
N LEU A 400 -21.02 -2.60 -3.74
CA LEU A 400 -21.85 -3.32 -4.71
C LEU A 400 -22.74 -4.37 -4.01
N TYR A 401 -22.22 -5.02 -2.96
CA TYR A 401 -23.03 -5.89 -2.10
C TYR A 401 -24.18 -5.13 -1.41
N PHE A 402 -23.90 -3.94 -0.86
CA PHE A 402 -24.92 -3.09 -0.24
C PHE A 402 -25.95 -2.59 -1.26
N TYR A 403 -25.55 -2.28 -2.49
CA TYR A 403 -26.48 -1.98 -3.57
C TYR A 403 -27.43 -3.16 -3.86
N LEU A 404 -26.91 -4.40 -3.90
CA LEU A 404 -27.71 -5.61 -4.09
C LEU A 404 -28.48 -6.07 -2.85
N THR A 405 -28.25 -5.45 -1.69
CA THR A 405 -28.98 -5.78 -0.46
C THR A 405 -30.46 -5.41 -0.61
N PRO A 406 -31.40 -6.28 -0.20
CA PRO A 406 -32.82 -5.99 -0.30
C PRO A 406 -33.21 -4.75 0.52
N TYR A 407 -34.12 -3.95 -0.03
CA TYR A 407 -34.88 -2.95 0.73
C TYR A 407 -36.32 -3.44 0.80
N HIS A 408 -36.92 -3.42 1.99
CA HIS A 408 -38.30 -3.88 2.18
C HIS A 408 -39.28 -2.73 1.98
N PHE A 409 -39.95 -2.72 0.84
CA PHE A 409 -40.98 -1.77 0.43
C PHE A 409 -42.33 -2.00 1.12
N ARG A 410 -42.46 -3.06 1.93
CA ARG A 410 -43.73 -3.51 2.52
C ARG A 410 -44.78 -3.85 1.43
N ASN A 411 -44.28 -4.28 0.27
CA ASN A 411 -45.08 -4.68 -0.87
C ASN A 411 -44.32 -5.72 -1.70
N ASP A 412 -44.89 -6.92 -1.84
CA ASP A 412 -44.22 -8.06 -2.47
C ASP A 412 -43.84 -7.81 -3.93
N ILE A 413 -44.65 -7.04 -4.68
CA ILE A 413 -44.37 -6.71 -6.10
C ILE A 413 -43.13 -5.82 -6.19
N LEU A 414 -43.07 -4.74 -5.39
CA LEU A 414 -41.94 -3.82 -5.39
C LEU A 414 -40.67 -4.49 -4.85
N ASP A 415 -40.79 -5.31 -3.79
CA ASP A 415 -39.69 -6.09 -3.21
C ASP A 415 -39.07 -7.01 -4.27
N HIS A 416 -39.90 -7.79 -4.96
CA HIS A 416 -39.42 -8.70 -6.00
C HIS A 416 -38.85 -7.94 -7.21
N TYR A 417 -39.59 -6.94 -7.72
CA TYR A 417 -39.20 -6.20 -8.91
C TYR A 417 -37.83 -5.54 -8.76
N PHE A 418 -37.63 -4.75 -7.69
CA PHE A 418 -36.37 -4.04 -7.50
C PHE A 418 -35.22 -4.98 -7.16
N GLN A 419 -35.48 -6.10 -6.49
CA GLN A 419 -34.43 -7.07 -6.22
C GLN A 419 -33.96 -7.77 -7.51
N GLU A 420 -34.87 -8.09 -8.43
CA GLU A 420 -34.50 -8.64 -9.74
C GLU A 420 -33.88 -7.61 -10.67
N TYR A 421 -34.41 -6.39 -10.73
CA TYR A 421 -33.88 -5.29 -11.54
C TYR A 421 -32.40 -5.02 -11.22
N LYS A 422 -32.08 -4.82 -9.94
CA LYS A 422 -30.71 -4.51 -9.51
C LYS A 422 -29.71 -5.63 -9.85
N PHE A 423 -30.11 -6.88 -9.68
CA PHE A 423 -29.25 -8.02 -9.97
C PHE A 423 -28.93 -8.12 -11.46
N GLN A 424 -29.97 -8.05 -12.29
CA GLN A 424 -29.86 -8.04 -13.75
C GLN A 424 -29.05 -6.85 -14.28
N LYS A 425 -29.23 -5.66 -13.68
CA LYS A 425 -28.41 -4.47 -13.98
C LYS A 425 -26.93 -4.75 -13.72
N VAL A 426 -26.59 -5.35 -12.58
CA VAL A 426 -25.20 -5.63 -12.18
C VAL A 426 -24.53 -6.70 -13.03
N ILE A 427 -25.23 -7.79 -13.35
CA ILE A 427 -24.70 -8.83 -14.25
C ILE A 427 -24.86 -8.48 -15.73
N ASN A 428 -25.48 -7.33 -16.05
CA ASN A 428 -25.68 -6.82 -17.39
C ASN A 428 -26.44 -7.81 -18.31
N LYS A 429 -27.52 -8.42 -17.78
CA LYS A 429 -28.40 -9.36 -18.51
C LYS A 429 -29.87 -9.04 -18.23
N ILE A 430 -30.74 -9.49 -19.11
CA ILE A 430 -32.19 -9.43 -18.93
C ILE A 430 -32.75 -10.85 -18.98
N PHE A 431 -33.53 -11.22 -17.97
CA PHE A 431 -34.16 -12.53 -17.84
C PHE A 431 -35.55 -12.53 -18.49
N PRO A 432 -35.93 -13.62 -19.19
CA PRO A 432 -37.26 -13.72 -19.79
C PRO A 432 -38.40 -13.50 -18.79
N GLU A 433 -38.32 -14.10 -17.60
CA GLU A 433 -39.35 -14.00 -16.57
C GLU A 433 -39.49 -12.57 -16.02
N PHE A 434 -38.38 -11.84 -15.97
CA PHE A 434 -38.41 -10.43 -15.59
C PHE A 434 -38.99 -9.56 -16.71
N MET A 435 -38.74 -9.88 -17.98
CA MET A 435 -39.39 -9.19 -19.09
C MET A 435 -40.89 -9.40 -19.12
N ASP A 436 -41.37 -10.62 -18.81
CA ASP A 436 -42.80 -10.87 -18.67
C ASP A 436 -43.42 -9.98 -17.57
N LEU A 437 -42.70 -9.80 -16.45
CA LEU A 437 -43.11 -8.88 -15.38
C LEU A 437 -43.12 -7.41 -15.84
N VAL A 438 -42.11 -6.98 -16.59
CA VAL A 438 -42.04 -5.61 -17.16
C VAL A 438 -43.21 -5.36 -18.11
N GLU A 439 -43.49 -6.27 -19.04
CA GLU A 439 -44.59 -6.14 -20.00
C GLU A 439 -45.97 -6.19 -19.31
N GLN A 440 -46.11 -7.03 -18.28
CA GLN A 440 -47.32 -7.04 -17.45
C GLN A 440 -47.52 -5.68 -16.76
N GLN A 441 -46.48 -5.12 -16.14
CA GLN A 441 -46.55 -3.83 -15.47
C GLN A 441 -46.70 -2.66 -16.45
N ALA A 442 -46.25 -2.81 -17.69
CA ALA A 442 -46.47 -1.83 -18.73
C ALA A 442 -47.97 -1.62 -19.03
N ILE A 443 -48.80 -2.65 -18.81
CA ILE A 443 -50.26 -2.58 -18.99
C ILE A 443 -50.94 -2.26 -17.66
N ASN A 444 -50.66 -3.03 -16.61
CA ASN A 444 -51.37 -2.94 -15.33
C ASN A 444 -51.06 -1.65 -14.57
N ARG A 445 -49.79 -1.22 -14.59
CA ARG A 445 -49.30 -0.02 -13.88
C ARG A 445 -49.74 0.00 -12.43
N ASP A 446 -49.51 -1.11 -11.73
CA ASP A 446 -50.01 -1.31 -10.36
C ASP A 446 -49.47 -0.24 -9.39
N TYR A 447 -48.34 0.38 -9.72
CA TYR A 447 -47.80 1.53 -8.97
C TYR A 447 -48.80 2.68 -8.76
N ASN A 448 -49.80 2.86 -9.63
CA ASN A 448 -50.82 3.90 -9.45
C ASN A 448 -51.73 3.65 -8.24
N VAL A 449 -51.87 2.39 -7.85
CA VAL A 449 -52.63 1.97 -6.66
C VAL A 449 -51.69 1.82 -5.46
N LEU A 450 -50.48 1.29 -5.70
CA LEU A 450 -49.51 1.00 -4.66
C LEU A 450 -48.82 2.25 -4.09
N LEU A 451 -48.60 3.28 -4.91
CA LEU A 451 -47.82 4.45 -4.56
C LEU A 451 -48.63 5.73 -4.71
N GLN A 452 -48.59 6.57 -3.68
CA GLN A 452 -49.14 7.92 -3.77
C GLN A 452 -48.16 8.84 -4.55
N PRO A 453 -48.67 9.89 -5.20
CA PRO A 453 -47.83 10.91 -5.83
C PRO A 453 -46.87 11.55 -4.83
N ARG A 454 -45.65 11.90 -5.27
CA ARG A 454 -44.66 12.59 -4.41
C ARG A 454 -45.21 13.87 -3.79
N SER A 455 -45.96 14.65 -4.57
CA SER A 455 -46.65 15.88 -4.14
C SER A 455 -47.47 15.69 -2.85
N SER A 456 -48.15 14.55 -2.70
CA SER A 456 -48.99 14.27 -1.53
C SER A 456 -48.22 14.17 -0.20
N PHE A 457 -46.92 13.92 -0.26
CA PHE A 457 -46.06 13.82 0.93
C PHE A 457 -45.32 15.11 1.22
N VAL A 458 -44.89 15.83 0.18
CA VAL A 458 -44.00 16.99 0.28
C VAL A 458 -44.57 18.07 1.20
N GLU A 459 -45.86 18.38 1.09
CA GLU A 459 -46.54 19.40 1.90
C GLU A 459 -46.50 19.10 3.41
N ASN A 460 -46.35 17.84 3.79
CA ASN A 460 -46.38 17.38 5.19
C ASN A 460 -44.98 17.19 5.80
N ILE A 461 -43.91 17.48 5.05
CA ILE A 461 -42.55 17.33 5.55
C ILE A 461 -42.22 18.52 6.46
N ASP A 462 -41.84 18.23 7.71
CA ASP A 462 -41.34 19.27 8.61
C ASP A 462 -40.01 19.85 8.08
N THR A 463 -40.01 21.13 7.68
CA THR A 463 -38.84 21.82 7.16
C THR A 463 -38.08 22.61 8.23
N THR A 464 -38.47 22.48 9.50
CA THR A 464 -37.83 23.19 10.62
C THR A 464 -36.37 22.78 10.78
N GLN A 465 -35.44 23.74 10.58
CA GLN A 465 -34.00 23.48 10.59
C GLN A 465 -33.61 22.30 9.68
N ALA A 466 -34.22 22.19 8.50
CA ALA A 466 -33.96 21.12 7.55
C ALA A 466 -33.22 21.63 6.30
N GLN A 467 -32.24 20.86 5.81
CA GLN A 467 -31.55 21.11 4.56
C GLN A 467 -31.96 20.07 3.50
N THR A 468 -32.47 20.55 2.37
CA THR A 468 -32.90 19.70 1.26
C THR A 468 -31.77 19.51 0.24
N TYR A 469 -31.57 18.27 -0.19
CA TYR A 469 -30.66 17.85 -1.25
C TYR A 469 -31.49 17.20 -2.37
N PHE A 470 -31.49 17.84 -3.53
CA PHE A 470 -32.16 17.34 -4.72
C PHE A 470 -31.20 16.42 -5.49
N MET A 471 -31.56 15.14 -5.60
CA MET A 471 -30.77 14.08 -6.25
C MET A 471 -31.40 13.74 -7.60
N ASP A 472 -30.85 14.33 -8.66
CA ASP A 472 -31.35 14.16 -10.04
C ASP A 472 -31.14 12.70 -10.50
N ALA A 473 -32.21 12.06 -10.99
CA ALA A 473 -32.23 10.66 -11.44
C ALA A 473 -31.86 9.58 -10.38
N MET A 474 -32.15 9.81 -9.08
CA MET A 474 -31.92 8.85 -7.98
C MET A 474 -33.18 8.05 -7.61
N GLY A 475 -33.48 7.00 -8.38
CA GLY A 475 -34.61 6.08 -8.10
C GLY A 475 -34.42 5.24 -6.83
N VAL A 476 -35.43 4.43 -6.48
CA VAL A 476 -35.38 3.61 -5.25
C VAL A 476 -34.40 2.43 -5.29
N GLU A 477 -33.76 2.15 -6.42
CA GLU A 477 -32.75 1.08 -6.54
C GLU A 477 -31.60 1.24 -5.53
N TYR A 478 -31.28 2.47 -5.13
CA TYR A 478 -30.17 2.76 -4.21
C TYR A 478 -30.52 2.59 -2.73
N LEU A 479 -31.78 2.31 -2.37
CA LEU A 479 -32.20 2.30 -0.96
C LEU A 479 -31.45 1.29 -0.10
N GLY A 480 -31.16 0.09 -0.63
CA GLY A 480 -30.34 -0.91 0.09
C GLY A 480 -28.95 -0.36 0.47
N PHE A 481 -28.32 0.34 -0.47
CA PHE A 481 -27.03 1.01 -0.25
C PHE A 481 -27.15 2.17 0.73
N ILE A 482 -28.09 3.09 0.51
CA ILE A 482 -28.30 4.28 1.36
C ILE A 482 -28.56 3.88 2.80
N MET A 483 -29.43 2.89 3.04
CA MET A 483 -29.75 2.43 4.40
C MET A 483 -28.54 1.79 5.08
N SER A 484 -27.74 1.01 4.33
CA SER A 484 -26.49 0.41 4.86
C SER A 484 -25.47 1.49 5.22
N ARG A 485 -25.30 2.51 4.37
CA ARG A 485 -24.38 3.63 4.63
C ARG A 485 -24.86 4.52 5.77
N CYS A 486 -26.17 4.77 5.88
CA CYS A 486 -26.72 5.49 7.03
C CYS A 486 -26.40 4.76 8.34
N ARG A 487 -26.52 3.43 8.37
CA ARG A 487 -26.13 2.60 9.53
C ARG A 487 -24.65 2.77 9.90
N ASP A 488 -23.75 2.60 8.93
CA ASP A 488 -22.30 2.75 9.13
C ASP A 488 -21.93 4.15 9.62
N LEU A 489 -22.64 5.17 9.13
CA LEU A 489 -22.45 6.56 9.49
C LEU A 489 -23.22 6.98 10.76
N GLN A 490 -23.92 6.06 11.44
CA GLN A 490 -24.77 6.37 12.60
C GLN A 490 -25.78 7.50 12.30
N LEU A 491 -26.54 7.33 11.22
CA LEU A 491 -27.64 8.20 10.79
C LEU A 491 -28.95 7.43 10.88
N MET A 492 -30.02 8.08 11.32
CA MET A 492 -31.39 7.57 11.18
C MET A 492 -31.96 8.06 9.86
N ALA A 493 -32.49 7.15 9.06
CA ALA A 493 -33.09 7.45 7.77
C ALA A 493 -34.51 6.91 7.70
N LYS A 494 -35.49 7.81 7.62
CA LYS A 494 -36.88 7.46 7.34
C LYS A 494 -37.13 7.61 5.85
N VAL A 495 -37.60 6.56 5.21
CA VAL A 495 -37.84 6.52 3.77
C VAL A 495 -39.34 6.52 3.51
N THR A 496 -39.78 7.45 2.67
CA THR A 496 -41.12 7.46 2.07
C THR A 496 -40.97 7.15 0.59
N VAL A 497 -41.60 6.07 0.13
CA VAL A 497 -41.58 5.68 -1.28
C VAL A 497 -42.83 6.18 -1.96
N CYS A 498 -42.67 6.83 -3.12
CA CYS A 498 -43.75 7.47 -3.85
C CYS A 498 -43.53 7.34 -5.36
N ARG A 499 -44.52 7.76 -6.16
CA ARG A 499 -44.37 7.87 -7.61
C ARG A 499 -44.09 9.31 -8.02
N CYS A 500 -43.20 9.50 -8.99
CA CYS A 500 -43.01 10.78 -9.65
C CYS A 500 -44.19 11.11 -10.59
N GLU A 501 -44.21 12.34 -11.09
CA GLU A 501 -45.09 12.73 -12.18
C GLU A 501 -44.53 12.25 -13.53
N LEU A 502 -45.44 12.01 -14.48
CA LEU A 502 -45.08 11.56 -15.83
C LEU A 502 -45.15 12.72 -16.85
N PRO A 503 -44.33 12.69 -17.92
CA PRO A 503 -43.18 11.79 -18.11
C PRO A 503 -42.13 11.99 -17.01
N SER A 504 -41.36 10.95 -16.71
CA SER A 504 -40.32 10.95 -15.68
C SER A 504 -39.11 11.80 -16.10
N ILE A 505 -39.32 13.11 -16.22
CA ILE A 505 -38.33 14.11 -16.61
C ILE A 505 -38.35 15.26 -15.60
N THR A 506 -37.19 15.87 -15.39
CA THR A 506 -36.99 16.96 -14.41
C THR A 506 -37.93 18.14 -14.62
N SER A 507 -38.33 18.47 -15.86
CA SER A 507 -39.22 19.62 -16.12
C SER A 507 -40.64 19.43 -15.58
N ARG A 508 -41.08 18.18 -15.38
CA ARG A 508 -42.41 17.83 -14.82
C ARG A 508 -42.39 17.60 -13.32
N ASN A 509 -41.20 17.41 -12.75
CA ASN A 509 -40.99 16.97 -11.38
C ASN A 509 -40.29 18.06 -10.56
N LYS A 510 -40.96 19.21 -10.42
CA LYS A 510 -40.43 20.39 -9.69
C LYS A 510 -41.32 20.89 -8.56
N GLU A 511 -42.41 20.20 -8.26
CA GLU A 511 -43.40 20.64 -7.28
C GLU A 511 -42.82 20.81 -5.87
N PHE A 512 -41.76 20.08 -5.52
CA PHE A 512 -41.11 20.20 -4.21
C PHE A 512 -40.20 21.42 -4.05
N TRP A 513 -39.91 22.16 -5.11
CA TRP A 513 -39.03 23.32 -5.04
C TRP A 513 -39.63 24.46 -4.22
N GLU A 514 -40.94 24.66 -4.32
CA GLU A 514 -41.65 25.72 -3.59
C GLU A 514 -41.79 25.38 -2.11
N GLU A 515 -42.02 24.10 -1.78
CA GLU A 515 -42.26 23.64 -0.41
C GLU A 515 -40.97 23.41 0.41
N LEU A 516 -39.92 22.86 -0.21
CA LEU A 516 -38.72 22.41 0.51
C LEU A 516 -37.52 23.35 0.44
N SER A 517 -37.66 24.49 -0.26
CA SER A 517 -36.62 25.51 -0.37
C SER A 517 -36.98 26.72 0.47
N THR A 518 -36.08 27.13 1.37
CA THR A 518 -36.28 28.34 2.19
C THR A 518 -35.14 29.33 1.97
N ALA A 519 -35.35 30.59 2.34
CA ALA A 519 -34.30 31.62 2.24
C ALA A 519 -33.04 31.27 3.06
N ARG A 520 -33.19 30.53 4.17
CA ARG A 520 -32.08 30.09 5.02
C ARG A 520 -31.47 28.77 4.56
N PHE A 521 -32.30 27.84 4.09
CA PHE A 521 -31.90 26.53 3.61
C PHE A 521 -32.42 26.34 2.18
N PRO A 522 -31.72 26.92 1.17
CA PRO A 522 -32.06 26.69 -0.22
C PRO A 522 -31.75 25.25 -0.61
N ILE A 523 -32.51 24.69 -1.56
CA ILE A 523 -32.23 23.35 -2.10
C ILE A 523 -30.82 23.29 -2.70
N ILE A 524 -30.09 22.24 -2.37
CA ILE A 524 -28.78 21.93 -2.95
C ILE A 524 -28.97 20.84 -4.01
N SER A 525 -28.79 21.19 -5.28
CA SER A 525 -28.87 20.22 -6.39
C SER A 525 -27.60 19.38 -6.53
N ILE A 526 -27.81 18.08 -6.74
CA ILE A 526 -26.80 17.08 -7.06
C ILE A 526 -27.20 16.43 -8.38
N ASP A 527 -26.69 16.99 -9.48
CA ASP A 527 -27.06 16.61 -10.86
C ASP A 527 -26.07 15.63 -11.51
N LYS A 528 -25.03 15.22 -10.78
CA LYS A 528 -23.94 14.38 -11.32
C LYS A 528 -24.41 13.00 -11.74
N ILE A 529 -25.39 12.41 -11.03
CA ILE A 529 -25.94 11.09 -11.36
C ILE A 529 -26.61 11.16 -12.73
N ASP A 530 -27.51 12.13 -12.93
CA ASP A 530 -28.16 12.36 -14.22
C ASP A 530 -27.16 12.63 -15.35
N LYS A 531 -26.16 13.50 -15.13
CA LYS A 531 -25.11 13.78 -16.12
C LYS A 531 -24.32 12.54 -16.55
N ILE A 532 -23.99 11.66 -15.62
CA ILE A 532 -23.36 10.37 -15.93
C ILE A 532 -24.29 9.54 -16.82
N LYS A 533 -25.59 9.48 -16.50
CA LYS A 533 -26.60 8.71 -17.25
C LYS A 533 -26.85 9.24 -18.67
N HIS A 534 -26.91 10.56 -18.85
CA HIS A 534 -27.25 11.21 -20.13
C HIS A 534 -26.07 11.50 -21.03
N HIS A 535 -24.98 12.00 -20.46
CA HIS A 535 -23.87 12.54 -21.24
C HIS A 535 -22.64 11.63 -21.21
N GLY A 536 -22.67 10.55 -20.42
CA GLY A 536 -21.50 9.71 -20.26
C GLY A 536 -20.31 10.49 -19.70
N GLU A 537 -20.60 11.50 -18.86
CA GLU A 537 -19.54 12.28 -18.20
C GLU A 537 -18.56 11.34 -17.50
N GLU A 538 -17.30 11.77 -17.37
CA GLU A 538 -16.23 10.94 -16.82
C GLU A 538 -15.86 9.71 -17.69
N GLY A 539 -16.33 9.67 -18.95
CA GLY A 539 -15.87 8.71 -19.96
C GLY A 539 -16.74 7.45 -20.10
N TYR A 540 -17.94 7.46 -19.54
CA TYR A 540 -18.92 6.37 -19.62
C TYR A 540 -19.74 6.47 -20.92
N ASP A 541 -19.19 5.98 -22.03
CA ASP A 541 -19.86 6.04 -23.34
C ASP A 541 -20.27 4.65 -23.84
N TYR A 542 -21.56 4.29 -23.72
CA TYR A 542 -22.09 2.99 -24.16
C TYR A 542 -21.98 2.75 -25.67
N SER A 543 -21.77 3.79 -26.49
CA SER A 543 -21.50 3.60 -27.91
C SER A 543 -20.19 2.86 -28.17
N ARG A 544 -19.29 2.83 -27.17
CA ARG A 544 -18.05 2.07 -27.21
C ARG A 544 -18.24 0.67 -26.63
N GLU A 545 -17.76 -0.33 -27.36
CA GLU A 545 -17.89 -1.74 -26.97
C GLU A 545 -17.23 -2.05 -25.61
N ASP A 546 -16.12 -1.38 -25.28
CA ASP A 546 -15.40 -1.53 -24.02
C ASP A 546 -16.11 -0.89 -22.81
N ARG A 547 -17.22 -0.17 -23.03
CA ARG A 547 -17.97 0.61 -22.03
C ARG A 547 -19.45 0.19 -21.95
N LYS A 548 -19.83 -0.94 -22.55
CA LYS A 548 -21.18 -1.52 -22.44
C LYS A 548 -21.50 -2.16 -21.08
N LEU A 549 -20.53 -2.19 -20.16
CA LEU A 549 -20.69 -2.70 -18.80
C LEU A 549 -21.31 -1.62 -17.88
N PRO A 550 -22.01 -2.00 -16.80
CA PRO A 550 -22.62 -1.07 -15.84
C PRO A 550 -21.60 -0.45 -14.86
N ILE A 551 -20.43 -0.03 -15.37
CA ILE A 551 -19.30 0.48 -14.58
C ILE A 551 -19.54 1.88 -14.02
N HIS A 552 -20.49 2.64 -14.59
CA HIS A 552 -20.90 3.95 -14.09
C HIS A 552 -21.48 3.88 -12.67
N LEU A 553 -22.06 2.73 -12.29
CA LEU A 553 -22.57 2.46 -10.95
C LEU A 553 -21.50 2.66 -9.86
N ILE A 554 -20.21 2.47 -10.19
CA ILE A 554 -19.11 2.78 -9.27
C ILE A 554 -19.20 4.24 -8.79
N ARG A 555 -19.34 5.17 -9.75
CA ARG A 555 -19.36 6.60 -9.46
C ARG A 555 -20.68 7.04 -8.84
N GLU A 556 -21.80 6.46 -9.25
CA GLU A 556 -23.12 6.73 -8.65
C GLU A 556 -23.13 6.43 -7.15
N LEU A 557 -22.59 5.27 -6.74
CA LEU A 557 -22.49 4.88 -5.33
C LEU A 557 -21.53 5.79 -4.54
N GLU A 558 -20.41 6.20 -5.14
CA GLU A 558 -19.47 7.14 -4.53
C GLU A 558 -20.10 8.53 -4.31
N ILE A 559 -20.88 9.05 -5.27
CA ILE A 559 -21.60 10.33 -5.13
C ILE A 559 -22.59 10.28 -3.95
N ILE A 560 -23.33 9.18 -3.83
CA ILE A 560 -24.29 8.98 -2.72
C ILE A 560 -23.54 8.92 -1.38
N ASP A 561 -22.43 8.16 -1.29
CA ASP A 561 -21.64 8.05 -0.06
C ASP A 561 -20.98 9.39 0.33
N GLU A 562 -20.42 10.13 -0.63
CA GLU A 562 -19.88 11.48 -0.43
C GLU A 562 -20.95 12.42 0.15
N LEU A 563 -22.17 12.38 -0.39
CA LEU A 563 -23.28 13.17 0.11
C LEU A 563 -23.66 12.77 1.54
N LEU A 564 -23.82 11.48 1.83
CA LEU A 564 -24.20 11.01 3.16
C LEU A 564 -23.14 11.37 4.22
N LYS A 565 -21.84 11.28 3.88
CA LYS A 565 -20.74 11.77 4.73
C LYS A 565 -20.84 13.27 4.97
N LYS A 566 -21.14 14.06 3.93
CA LYS A 566 -21.36 15.51 4.07
C LYS A 566 -22.56 15.82 4.95
N VAL A 567 -23.68 15.11 4.78
CA VAL A 567 -24.87 15.22 5.62
C VAL A 567 -24.52 14.94 7.09
N LYS A 568 -23.80 13.84 7.35
CA LYS A 568 -23.32 13.50 8.70
C LYS A 568 -22.53 14.62 9.35
N VAL A 569 -21.54 15.17 8.64
CA VAL A 569 -20.70 16.26 9.16
C VAL A 569 -21.55 17.48 9.54
N ASN A 570 -22.51 17.85 8.70
CA ASN A 570 -23.36 19.02 8.95
C ASN A 570 -24.36 18.82 10.10
N LEU A 571 -24.94 17.62 10.22
CA LEU A 571 -25.80 17.27 11.34
C LEU A 571 -25.03 17.29 12.68
N VAL A 572 -23.81 16.75 12.70
CA VAL A 572 -22.94 16.75 13.89
C VAL A 572 -22.54 18.18 14.28
N ALA A 573 -22.24 19.03 13.30
CA ALA A 573 -21.89 20.42 13.52
C ALA A 573 -23.08 21.29 13.98
N GLY A 574 -24.31 20.78 13.92
CA GLY A 574 -25.52 21.53 14.25
C GLY A 574 -25.88 22.60 13.21
N ASN A 575 -25.42 22.47 11.96
CA ASN A 575 -25.74 23.40 10.88
C ASN A 575 -27.24 23.34 10.52
N PHE A 576 -27.83 22.15 10.64
CA PHE A 576 -29.25 21.83 10.55
C PHE A 576 -29.51 20.56 11.37
N ASN A 577 -30.76 20.29 11.72
CA ASN A 577 -31.15 19.14 12.54
C ASN A 577 -31.61 17.94 11.70
N LYS A 578 -31.99 18.19 10.44
CA LYS A 578 -32.48 17.19 9.50
C LYS A 578 -31.98 17.46 8.08
N ALA A 579 -31.62 16.42 7.35
CA ALA A 579 -31.44 16.48 5.91
C ALA A 579 -32.62 15.79 5.21
N ILE A 580 -33.04 16.32 4.07
CA ILE A 580 -34.06 15.70 3.21
C ILE A 580 -33.40 15.40 1.87
N LEU A 581 -33.29 14.12 1.50
CA LEU A 581 -32.89 13.71 0.16
C LEU A 581 -34.16 13.46 -0.64
N ILE A 582 -34.29 14.10 -1.80
CA ILE A 582 -35.47 13.98 -2.66
C ILE A 582 -35.01 13.82 -4.11
N ALA A 583 -35.64 12.90 -4.84
CA ALA A 583 -35.38 12.67 -6.26
C ALA A 583 -36.58 13.06 -7.11
N ASP A 584 -36.32 13.50 -8.34
CA ASP A 584 -37.33 13.86 -9.34
C ASP A 584 -37.85 12.64 -10.11
N HIS A 585 -36.97 11.74 -10.53
CA HIS A 585 -37.27 10.45 -11.14
C HIS A 585 -36.16 9.43 -10.88
N GLY A 586 -36.37 8.18 -11.30
CA GLY A 586 -35.32 7.20 -11.47
C GLY A 586 -34.85 7.11 -12.93
N ALA A 587 -34.18 6.00 -13.27
CA ALA A 587 -33.73 5.71 -14.63
C ALA A 587 -33.63 4.19 -14.84
N SER A 588 -33.77 3.77 -16.10
CA SER A 588 -33.68 2.38 -16.52
C SER A 588 -32.39 2.12 -17.29
N ARG A 589 -31.56 1.21 -16.76
CA ARG A 589 -30.42 0.63 -17.47
C ARG A 589 -30.85 -0.53 -18.36
N LEU A 590 -31.81 -1.33 -17.91
CA LEU A 590 -32.26 -2.52 -18.64
C LEU A 590 -32.97 -2.14 -19.94
N ALA A 591 -33.71 -1.04 -19.98
CA ALA A 591 -34.25 -0.49 -21.23
C ALA A 591 -33.15 -0.14 -22.26
N VAL A 592 -31.96 0.28 -21.82
CA VAL A 592 -30.84 0.57 -22.72
C VAL A 592 -30.29 -0.69 -23.36
N ILE A 593 -30.07 -1.75 -22.56
CA ILE A 593 -29.46 -3.00 -23.05
C ILE A 593 -30.47 -3.93 -23.76
N HIS A 594 -31.78 -3.66 -23.63
CA HIS A 594 -32.84 -4.37 -24.38
C HIS A 594 -32.80 -4.02 -25.88
N GLU A 595 -32.40 -2.79 -26.22
CA GLU A 595 -32.14 -2.30 -27.59
C GLU A 595 -33.30 -2.39 -28.61
N THR A 596 -34.56 -2.55 -28.18
CA THR A 596 -35.73 -2.60 -29.08
C THR A 596 -36.32 -1.23 -29.42
N GLU A 597 -37.00 -1.17 -30.57
CA GLU A 597 -37.85 -0.04 -30.99
C GLU A 597 -39.29 -0.49 -31.09
N ASN A 598 -40.21 0.41 -30.75
CA ASN A 598 -41.62 0.17 -30.98
C ASN A 598 -41.99 0.39 -32.46
N LEU A 599 -43.26 0.08 -32.79
CA LEU A 599 -43.78 0.21 -34.16
C LEU A 599 -43.99 1.67 -34.60
N TRP A 600 -44.13 2.60 -33.64
CA TRP A 600 -44.54 3.98 -33.89
C TRP A 600 -43.33 4.91 -34.05
N ALA A 601 -43.25 5.59 -35.19
CA ALA A 601 -42.16 6.53 -35.48
C ALA A 601 -42.56 7.97 -35.16
N MET A 602 -41.72 8.66 -34.41
CA MET A 602 -41.87 10.09 -34.12
C MET A 602 -41.60 10.91 -35.38
N GLU A 603 -42.37 11.99 -35.55
CA GLU A 603 -42.15 12.96 -36.63
C GLU A 603 -40.91 13.83 -36.34
N SER A 604 -40.66 14.13 -35.06
CA SER A 604 -39.43 14.79 -34.62
C SER A 604 -38.32 13.77 -34.37
N GLY A 605 -37.04 14.19 -34.37
CA GLY A 605 -35.88 13.33 -34.08
C GLY A 605 -35.81 12.74 -32.66
N GLY A 606 -36.95 12.65 -31.96
CA GLY A 606 -37.18 12.06 -30.65
C GLY A 606 -36.45 12.75 -29.50
N MET A 607 -37.21 13.30 -28.55
CA MET A 607 -36.68 13.78 -27.27
C MET A 607 -36.55 12.63 -26.24
N HIS A 608 -35.78 12.85 -25.17
CA HIS A 608 -35.66 11.91 -24.02
C HIS A 608 -35.35 10.45 -24.41
N SER A 609 -34.48 10.27 -25.42
CA SER A 609 -34.04 8.95 -25.91
C SER A 609 -35.19 7.99 -26.27
N GLY A 610 -36.34 8.56 -26.69
CA GLY A 610 -37.49 7.80 -27.16
C GLY A 610 -38.34 7.16 -26.07
N ARG A 611 -38.19 7.54 -24.81
CA ARG A 611 -39.03 7.00 -23.72
C ARG A 611 -40.41 7.65 -23.64
N CYS A 612 -40.54 8.88 -24.12
CA CYS A 612 -41.82 9.57 -24.24
C CYS A 612 -41.96 10.29 -25.58
N CYS A 613 -43.19 10.46 -26.03
CA CYS A 613 -43.55 11.12 -27.28
C CYS A 613 -44.68 12.13 -27.05
N PRO A 614 -44.63 13.35 -27.60
CA PRO A 614 -45.77 14.26 -27.59
C PRO A 614 -46.97 13.64 -28.29
N LYS A 615 -48.18 13.78 -27.72
CA LYS A 615 -49.40 13.22 -28.32
C LYS A 615 -49.72 13.75 -29.71
N SER A 616 -49.17 14.91 -30.09
CA SER A 616 -49.33 15.50 -31.42
C SER A 616 -48.56 14.78 -32.52
N GLU A 617 -47.59 13.92 -32.18
CA GLU A 617 -46.73 13.26 -33.17
C GLU A 617 -47.22 11.85 -33.55
N LEU A 618 -48.28 11.35 -32.93
CA LEU A 618 -48.79 10.00 -33.15
C LEU A 618 -50.32 9.97 -33.08
N ASP A 619 -50.94 9.19 -33.97
CA ASP A 619 -52.41 9.08 -34.05
C ASP A 619 -53.02 8.16 -32.96
N GLU A 620 -52.26 7.15 -32.51
CA GLU A 620 -52.74 6.12 -31.58
C GLU A 620 -51.75 5.88 -30.44
N ARG A 621 -52.28 5.80 -29.21
CA ARG A 621 -51.48 5.50 -28.01
C ARG A 621 -51.10 4.02 -27.96
N PRO A 622 -49.81 3.68 -27.85
CA PRO A 622 -49.39 2.30 -27.56
C PRO A 622 -50.03 1.77 -26.27
N ASN A 623 -50.43 0.49 -26.23
CA ASN A 623 -50.97 -0.12 -25.00
C ASN A 623 -49.96 -0.09 -23.83
N SER A 624 -48.66 -0.22 -24.16
CA SER A 624 -47.55 -0.12 -23.23
C SER A 624 -47.24 1.32 -22.80
N ALA A 625 -47.91 2.35 -23.36
CA ALA A 625 -47.68 3.74 -23.00
C ALA A 625 -48.72 4.29 -22.01
N ALA A 626 -48.24 4.88 -20.92
CA ALA A 626 -49.07 5.63 -19.98
C ALA A 626 -49.49 6.97 -20.61
N ASP A 627 -50.69 7.44 -20.24
CA ASP A 627 -51.13 8.80 -20.54
C ASP A 627 -50.47 9.76 -19.54
N ALA A 628 -49.69 10.72 -20.06
CA ALA A 628 -48.89 11.67 -19.29
C ALA A 628 -49.16 13.11 -19.79
N ASP A 629 -50.42 13.52 -19.69
CA ASP A 629 -50.94 14.83 -20.11
C ASP A 629 -50.74 15.16 -21.59
N ASP A 630 -49.70 15.91 -21.95
CA ASP A 630 -49.34 16.27 -23.32
C ASP A 630 -48.40 15.23 -23.97
N PHE A 631 -48.01 14.20 -23.22
CA PHE A 631 -47.13 13.11 -23.67
C PHE A 631 -47.77 11.72 -23.51
N TRP A 632 -47.20 10.76 -24.23
CA TRP A 632 -47.28 9.34 -23.95
C TRP A 632 -45.92 8.83 -23.50
N ALA A 633 -45.86 8.15 -22.36
CA ALA A 633 -44.62 7.63 -21.77
C ALA A 633 -44.62 6.10 -21.76
N LEU A 634 -43.60 5.46 -22.34
CA LEU A 634 -43.51 4.00 -22.44
C LEU A 634 -43.24 3.38 -21.07
N ALA A 635 -44.04 2.37 -20.70
CA ALA A 635 -43.91 1.63 -19.45
C ALA A 635 -43.27 0.24 -19.64
N ASN A 636 -42.86 -0.11 -20.87
CA ASN A 636 -42.01 -1.28 -21.16
C ASN A 636 -40.58 -0.83 -21.54
N TYR A 637 -39.75 -1.71 -22.11
CA TYR A 637 -38.34 -1.40 -22.47
C TYR A 637 -38.11 -0.97 -23.92
N ASP A 638 -39.17 -0.67 -24.67
CA ASP A 638 -39.03 -0.15 -26.03
C ASP A 638 -38.62 1.33 -26.06
N ARG A 639 -38.21 1.80 -27.24
CA ARG A 639 -38.13 3.24 -27.54
C ARG A 639 -39.02 3.59 -28.73
N PHE A 640 -39.56 4.80 -28.74
CA PHE A 640 -40.19 5.37 -29.93
C PHE A 640 -39.18 5.46 -31.08
N LYS A 641 -39.59 4.98 -32.26
CA LYS A 641 -38.71 4.96 -33.44
C LYS A 641 -38.41 6.38 -33.92
N GLY A 642 -37.17 6.60 -34.39
CA GLY A 642 -36.69 7.93 -34.83
C GLY A 642 -35.97 8.73 -33.73
N SER A 643 -35.96 8.24 -32.50
CA SER A 643 -35.21 8.81 -31.38
C SER A 643 -33.73 8.41 -31.36
N ARG A 644 -32.89 9.24 -30.74
CA ARG A 644 -31.49 8.87 -30.45
C ARG A 644 -31.42 7.74 -29.43
N LYS A 645 -30.43 6.85 -29.60
CA LYS A 645 -30.09 5.87 -28.56
C LYS A 645 -29.58 6.58 -27.30
N ALA A 646 -29.80 5.92 -26.16
CA ALA A 646 -29.28 6.35 -24.88
C ALA A 646 -27.76 6.14 -24.76
N ASN A 647 -27.12 6.93 -23.91
CA ASN A 647 -25.68 6.83 -23.67
C ASN A 647 -25.33 5.92 -22.50
N VAL A 648 -26.09 5.86 -21.40
CA VAL A 648 -25.77 4.98 -20.27
C VAL A 648 -27.04 4.43 -19.64
N GLU A 649 -27.95 5.30 -19.21
CA GLU A 649 -29.30 4.95 -18.75
C GLU A 649 -30.33 5.86 -19.42
N VAL A 650 -31.61 5.53 -19.29
CA VAL A 650 -32.72 6.36 -19.82
C VAL A 650 -33.74 6.67 -18.75
N HIS A 651 -34.34 7.84 -18.84
CA HIS A 651 -35.56 8.20 -18.13
C HIS A 651 -36.55 8.84 -19.12
N GLY A 652 -37.72 9.25 -18.63
CA GLY A 652 -38.81 9.85 -19.40
C GLY A 652 -39.99 8.89 -19.62
N GLY A 653 -39.78 7.60 -19.38
CA GLY A 653 -40.79 6.57 -19.45
C GLY A 653 -41.60 6.44 -18.17
N ALA A 654 -42.30 5.31 -18.05
CA ALA A 654 -43.22 4.99 -16.97
C ALA A 654 -43.00 3.56 -16.43
N THR A 655 -41.79 3.02 -16.60
CA THR A 655 -41.37 1.77 -15.95
C THR A 655 -41.26 1.97 -14.43
N LEU A 656 -41.32 0.89 -13.65
CA LEU A 656 -41.31 0.97 -12.19
C LEU A 656 -40.03 1.65 -11.66
N GLU A 657 -38.87 1.38 -12.26
CA GLU A 657 -37.58 1.98 -11.89
C GLU A 657 -37.43 3.44 -12.29
N GLU A 658 -38.16 3.90 -13.31
CA GLU A 658 -38.20 5.32 -13.69
C GLU A 658 -39.16 6.11 -12.79
N VAL A 659 -40.30 5.51 -12.41
CA VAL A 659 -41.39 6.18 -11.68
C VAL A 659 -41.22 6.17 -10.16
N THR A 660 -40.64 5.13 -9.60
CA THR A 660 -40.60 4.93 -8.15
C THR A 660 -39.42 5.67 -7.54
N VAL A 661 -39.71 6.69 -6.73
CA VAL A 661 -38.71 7.60 -6.17
C VAL A 661 -38.81 7.70 -4.63
N PRO A 662 -37.69 7.90 -3.94
CA PRO A 662 -37.69 8.08 -2.49
C PRO A 662 -37.72 9.55 -2.07
N ILE A 663 -38.33 9.79 -0.91
CA ILE A 663 -38.04 10.93 -0.03
C ILE A 663 -37.37 10.34 1.22
N ILE A 664 -36.18 10.80 1.56
CA ILE A 664 -35.41 10.26 2.70
C ILE A 664 -35.13 11.38 3.69
N GLU A 665 -35.76 11.28 4.87
CA GLU A 665 -35.52 12.17 6.00
C GLU A 665 -34.39 11.60 6.86
N ILE A 666 -33.28 12.32 6.97
CA ILE A 666 -32.07 11.89 7.66
C ILE A 666 -31.81 12.75 8.89
N THR A 667 -31.64 12.11 10.03
CA THR A 667 -31.25 12.75 11.30
C THR A 667 -30.04 12.04 11.91
N TYR A 668 -29.39 12.69 12.87
CA TYR A 668 -28.24 12.13 13.56
C TYR A 668 -28.69 11.13 14.65
N LEU A 669 -28.17 9.90 14.60
CA LEU A 669 -28.34 8.94 15.69
C LEU A 669 -27.24 9.19 16.73
N SER A 670 -27.62 9.69 17.91
CA SER A 670 -26.66 9.88 19.00
C SER A 670 -26.40 8.57 19.75
N ASN A 671 -25.15 8.29 20.08
CA ASN A 671 -24.75 7.09 20.83
C ASN A 671 -25.22 7.10 22.30
N ALA A 672 -25.85 8.18 22.77
CA ALA A 672 -26.38 8.31 24.12
C ALA A 672 -27.87 7.91 24.24
N ILE A 673 -28.41 7.16 23.28
CA ILE A 673 -29.79 6.68 23.34
C ILE A 673 -29.88 5.57 24.39
N GLU A 674 -30.63 5.82 25.46
CA GLU A 674 -30.96 4.82 26.45
C GLU A 674 -32.37 4.30 26.13
N VAL A 675 -32.48 2.98 26.01
CA VAL A 675 -33.75 2.30 25.74
C VAL A 675 -34.16 1.50 26.97
N LYS A 676 -35.44 1.61 27.34
CA LYS A 676 -36.04 0.86 28.45
C LYS A 676 -37.29 0.14 27.99
N LEU A 677 -37.43 -1.12 28.40
CA LEU A 677 -38.65 -1.89 28.19
C LEU A 677 -39.54 -1.81 29.45
N MET A 678 -40.85 -1.87 29.25
CA MET A 678 -41.83 -1.94 30.31
C MET A 678 -43.09 -2.71 29.88
N PRO A 679 -43.87 -3.25 30.83
CA PRO A 679 -45.20 -3.78 30.53
C PRO A 679 -46.11 -2.66 29.99
N ILE A 680 -46.98 -2.99 29.03
CA ILE A 680 -47.87 -2.01 28.38
C ILE A 680 -48.81 -1.30 29.37
N ASP A 681 -49.26 -2.01 30.41
CA ASP A 681 -50.24 -1.54 31.40
C ASP A 681 -49.59 -0.99 32.69
N ALA A 682 -48.26 -0.98 32.79
CA ALA A 682 -47.57 -0.55 34.02
C ALA A 682 -47.30 0.97 34.02
N PRO A 683 -47.31 1.62 35.20
CA PRO A 683 -46.77 2.97 35.33
C PRO A 683 -45.29 2.97 34.96
N VAL A 684 -44.80 4.11 34.43
CA VAL A 684 -43.40 4.26 34.01
C VAL A 684 -42.48 3.98 35.20
N ASN A 685 -41.77 2.86 35.14
CA ASN A 685 -40.81 2.44 36.15
C ASN A 685 -39.65 1.73 35.43
N PHE A 686 -38.43 2.16 35.72
CA PHE A 686 -37.20 1.65 35.11
C PHE A 686 -36.37 0.77 36.07
N ILE A 687 -36.95 0.39 37.21
CA ILE A 687 -36.28 -0.41 38.23
C ILE A 687 -36.49 -1.91 37.96
N GLY A 688 -35.39 -2.64 37.86
CA GLY A 688 -35.39 -4.10 37.71
C GLY A 688 -35.66 -4.57 36.28
N THR A 689 -35.75 -5.89 36.10
CA THR A 689 -36.08 -6.49 34.80
C THR A 689 -37.59 -6.44 34.59
N PRO A 690 -38.08 -5.90 33.45
CA PRO A 690 -39.51 -5.83 33.19
C PRO A 690 -40.12 -7.22 33.07
N GLU A 691 -41.28 -7.41 33.71
CA GLU A 691 -42.01 -8.68 33.70
C GLU A 691 -43.38 -8.51 33.01
N ILE A 692 -43.65 -9.32 31.99
CA ILE A 692 -44.96 -9.38 31.32
C ILE A 692 -45.62 -10.75 31.52
N THR A 693 -46.95 -10.77 31.48
CA THR A 693 -47.74 -12.00 31.61
C THR A 693 -48.40 -12.38 30.29
N VAL A 694 -48.35 -13.66 29.95
CA VAL A 694 -49.03 -14.24 28.78
C VAL A 694 -50.01 -15.32 29.19
N SER A 695 -51.09 -15.46 28.44
CA SER A 695 -52.09 -16.53 28.58
C SER A 695 -52.69 -16.90 27.22
N PHE A 696 -53.61 -17.86 27.20
CA PHE A 696 -54.34 -18.18 25.97
C PHE A 696 -55.13 -16.97 25.43
N ARG A 697 -55.54 -16.04 26.30
CA ARG A 697 -56.29 -14.84 25.93
C ARG A 697 -55.42 -13.57 25.86
N LYS A 698 -54.31 -13.52 26.59
CA LYS A 698 -53.40 -12.37 26.65
C LYS A 698 -52.10 -12.67 25.90
N LYS A 699 -51.91 -12.03 24.74
CA LYS A 699 -50.65 -12.09 23.97
C LYS A 699 -49.57 -11.26 24.66
N ALA A 700 -48.31 -11.57 24.40
CA ALA A 700 -47.20 -10.75 24.88
C ALA A 700 -47.27 -9.35 24.24
N ALA A 701 -47.05 -8.33 25.05
CA ALA A 701 -47.05 -6.93 24.62
C ALA A 701 -46.08 -6.15 25.50
N ILE A 702 -45.36 -5.21 24.90
CA ILE A 702 -44.38 -4.38 25.59
C ILE A 702 -44.52 -2.92 25.17
N LYS A 703 -44.10 -2.04 26.07
CA LYS A 703 -43.89 -0.62 25.82
C LYS A 703 -42.40 -0.32 25.93
N ILE A 704 -41.91 0.53 25.06
CA ILE A 704 -40.50 0.88 24.87
C ILE A 704 -40.39 2.38 25.10
N PHE A 705 -39.40 2.81 25.87
CA PHE A 705 -39.03 4.22 26.00
C PHE A 705 -37.62 4.41 25.43
N ALA A 706 -37.40 5.53 24.74
CA ALA A 706 -36.08 5.97 24.31
C ALA A 706 -35.81 7.39 24.78
N THR A 707 -34.56 7.73 25.08
CA THR A 707 -34.19 9.11 25.48
C THR A 707 -34.25 10.12 24.32
N GLN A 708 -34.44 9.66 23.09
CA GLN A 708 -34.60 10.48 21.90
C GLN A 708 -35.78 9.98 21.07
N SER A 709 -36.35 10.86 20.26
CA SER A 709 -37.39 10.47 19.30
C SER A 709 -36.77 9.62 18.20
N LEU A 710 -37.33 8.43 18.04
CA LEU A 710 -36.96 7.40 17.06
C LEU A 710 -38.03 7.28 15.97
N MET A 711 -37.60 6.81 14.81
CA MET A 711 -38.43 6.54 13.64
C MET A 711 -38.41 5.05 13.30
N ASP A 712 -39.51 4.53 12.76
CA ASP A 712 -39.68 3.12 12.35
C ASP A 712 -39.10 2.13 13.38
N VAL A 713 -39.63 2.20 14.60
CA VAL A 713 -39.16 1.36 15.72
C VAL A 713 -39.69 -0.06 15.57
N SER A 714 -38.80 -1.04 15.71
CA SER A 714 -39.15 -2.45 15.76
C SER A 714 -38.33 -3.18 16.82
N VAL A 715 -38.77 -4.37 17.19
CA VAL A 715 -38.05 -5.24 18.13
C VAL A 715 -37.84 -6.62 17.55
N GLU A 716 -36.70 -7.22 17.86
CA GLU A 716 -36.42 -8.63 17.61
C GLU A 716 -36.38 -9.37 18.95
N ILE A 717 -37.13 -10.47 19.05
CA ILE A 717 -37.21 -11.32 20.24
C ILE A 717 -37.41 -12.79 19.82
N ASP A 718 -36.55 -13.69 20.30
CA ASP A 718 -36.57 -15.13 19.98
C ASP A 718 -36.56 -15.45 18.46
N GLY A 719 -35.93 -14.58 17.66
CA GLY A 719 -35.83 -14.70 16.19
C GLY A 719 -37.04 -14.16 15.41
N HIS A 720 -37.98 -13.50 16.10
CA HIS A 720 -39.15 -12.86 15.48
C HIS A 720 -39.06 -11.34 15.58
N THR A 721 -39.43 -10.64 14.52
CA THR A 721 -39.44 -9.17 14.47
C THR A 721 -40.86 -8.63 14.52
N TYR A 722 -41.08 -7.58 15.32
CA TYR A 722 -42.37 -6.92 15.48
C TYR A 722 -42.23 -5.40 15.41
N ASP A 723 -43.10 -4.76 14.64
CA ASP A 723 -43.16 -3.30 14.55
C ASP A 723 -43.78 -2.69 15.82
N ALA A 724 -43.22 -1.56 16.25
CA ALA A 724 -43.72 -0.77 17.37
C ALA A 724 -44.41 0.49 16.84
N LYS A 725 -45.56 0.83 17.42
CA LYS A 725 -46.29 2.06 17.12
C LYS A 725 -45.86 3.16 18.08
N ALA A 726 -45.49 4.32 17.56
CA ALA A 726 -45.30 5.52 18.38
C ALA A 726 -46.61 5.90 19.07
N VAL A 727 -46.54 6.28 20.35
CA VAL A 727 -47.69 6.77 21.11
C VAL A 727 -47.52 8.26 21.43
N ASP A 728 -46.60 8.63 22.34
CA ASP A 728 -46.21 10.01 22.69
C ASP A 728 -44.90 9.99 23.50
N ASP A 729 -44.22 11.13 23.69
CA ASP A 729 -43.04 11.32 24.58
C ASP A 729 -41.92 10.26 24.47
N ASN A 730 -41.53 9.92 23.24
CA ASN A 730 -40.53 8.87 22.92
C ASN A 730 -40.92 7.46 23.39
N PHE A 731 -42.22 7.20 23.54
CA PHE A 731 -42.75 5.86 23.80
C PHE A 731 -43.24 5.17 22.53
N TYR A 732 -42.98 3.87 22.48
CA TYR A 732 -43.38 2.98 21.40
C TYR A 732 -44.02 1.71 21.98
N VAL A 733 -45.01 1.16 21.29
CA VAL A 733 -45.76 0.00 21.77
C VAL A 733 -45.77 -1.09 20.71
N VAL A 734 -45.35 -2.28 21.12
CA VAL A 734 -45.60 -3.52 20.38
C VAL A 734 -46.83 -4.16 21.00
N SER A 735 -47.97 -4.03 20.31
CA SER A 735 -49.28 -4.40 20.87
C SER A 735 -49.50 -5.90 21.00
N GLU A 736 -48.90 -6.70 20.11
CA GLU A 736 -49.03 -8.16 20.12
C GLU A 736 -47.76 -8.82 19.58
N MET A 737 -47.20 -9.75 20.34
CA MET A 737 -46.11 -10.65 19.93
C MET A 737 -46.60 -12.10 20.04
N PRO A 738 -47.35 -12.61 19.04
CA PRO A 738 -48.08 -13.87 19.13
C PRO A 738 -47.20 -15.11 19.29
N ASP A 739 -45.93 -15.06 18.90
CA ASP A 739 -45.00 -16.20 18.99
C ASP A 739 -44.37 -16.32 20.39
N ILE A 740 -44.44 -15.26 21.19
CA ILE A 740 -43.85 -15.18 22.53
C ILE A 740 -44.84 -15.71 23.56
N ARG A 741 -44.79 -17.04 23.80
CA ARG A 741 -45.75 -17.76 24.67
C ARG A 741 -45.12 -18.51 25.85
N ARG A 742 -43.80 -18.74 25.84
CA ARG A 742 -43.12 -19.55 26.85
C ARG A 742 -42.73 -18.66 28.03
N ALA A 743 -42.92 -19.17 29.26
CA ALA A 743 -42.42 -18.48 30.43
C ALA A 743 -40.92 -18.73 30.58
N LYS A 744 -40.10 -17.72 30.27
CA LYS A 744 -38.65 -17.70 30.42
C LYS A 744 -38.17 -16.25 30.42
N SER A 745 -36.89 -16.05 30.69
CA SER A 745 -36.21 -14.79 30.38
C SER A 745 -35.90 -14.74 28.89
N TYR A 746 -36.16 -13.60 28.27
CA TYR A 746 -35.88 -13.28 26.89
C TYR A 746 -34.90 -12.11 26.83
N THR A 747 -34.20 -12.01 25.71
CA THR A 747 -33.46 -10.82 25.29
C THR A 747 -34.20 -10.16 24.14
N VAL A 748 -34.26 -8.83 24.15
CA VAL A 748 -34.93 -8.04 23.14
C VAL A 748 -33.94 -7.06 22.54
N ASN A 749 -33.85 -7.07 21.22
CA ASN A 749 -33.11 -6.08 20.47
C ASN A 749 -34.10 -5.03 19.96
N VAL A 750 -33.77 -3.76 20.08
CA VAL A 750 -34.61 -2.65 19.60
C VAL A 750 -33.90 -1.98 18.45
N TYR A 751 -34.65 -1.76 17.37
CA TYR A 751 -34.18 -1.13 16.16
C TYR A 751 -34.95 0.16 15.89
N ALA A 752 -34.29 1.14 15.28
CA ALA A 752 -34.91 2.33 14.70
C ALA A 752 -34.37 2.53 13.29
N CYS A 753 -35.25 2.62 12.29
CA CYS A 753 -34.87 2.66 10.87
C CYS A 753 -33.89 1.53 10.48
N GLY A 754 -34.03 0.35 11.09
CA GLY A 754 -33.14 -0.80 10.89
C GLY A 754 -31.77 -0.71 11.57
N ASN A 755 -31.46 0.38 12.28
CA ASN A 755 -30.27 0.49 13.12
C ASN A 755 -30.54 -0.16 14.47
N LEU A 756 -29.65 -1.03 14.93
CA LEU A 756 -29.69 -1.55 16.31
C LEU A 756 -29.38 -0.40 17.28
N ILE A 757 -30.35 -0.02 18.09
CA ILE A 757 -30.22 1.08 19.05
C ILE A 757 -30.11 0.60 20.50
N ALA A 758 -30.58 -0.61 20.78
CA ALA A 758 -30.34 -1.28 22.05
C ALA A 758 -30.31 -2.79 21.84
N ASP A 759 -29.30 -3.43 22.41
CA ASP A 759 -29.05 -4.86 22.29
C ASP A 759 -29.32 -5.55 23.62
N SER A 760 -29.88 -6.77 23.55
CA SER A 760 -29.95 -7.71 24.65
C SER A 760 -30.67 -7.16 25.90
N LEU A 761 -31.70 -6.34 25.71
CA LEU A 761 -32.51 -5.83 26.80
C LEU A 761 -33.27 -6.98 27.47
N PRO A 762 -33.20 -7.15 28.81
CA PRO A 762 -33.80 -8.29 29.47
C PRO A 762 -35.32 -8.12 29.61
N LEU A 763 -36.07 -9.19 29.37
CA LEU A 763 -37.53 -9.26 29.56
C LEU A 763 -37.92 -10.60 30.18
N VAL A 764 -38.65 -10.59 31.29
CA VAL A 764 -39.19 -11.82 31.90
C VAL A 764 -40.62 -12.03 31.45
N VAL A 765 -40.92 -13.20 30.89
CA VAL A 765 -42.28 -13.59 30.53
C VAL A 765 -42.78 -14.62 31.53
N ARG A 766 -43.95 -14.39 32.13
CA ARG A 766 -44.63 -15.32 33.05
C ARG A 766 -45.97 -15.78 32.47
N LYS A 767 -46.45 -16.95 32.90
CA LYS A 767 -47.84 -17.36 32.63
C LYS A 767 -48.77 -16.74 33.66
N GLU A 768 -49.92 -16.25 33.19
CA GLU A 768 -50.96 -15.68 34.06
C GLU A 768 -51.54 -16.72 35.05
N SER A 769 -51.51 -18.01 34.70
CA SER A 769 -51.93 -19.12 35.55
C SER A 769 -50.72 -19.81 36.20
N GLY A 770 -50.36 -19.35 37.41
CA GLY A 770 -49.28 -19.93 38.22
C GLY A 770 -48.96 -19.21 39.53
N SER A 771 -49.62 -18.09 39.84
CA SER A 771 -49.58 -17.49 41.19
C SER A 771 -50.62 -18.18 42.08
N GLU A 772 -50.22 -19.31 42.69
CA GLU A 772 -50.96 -19.90 43.80
C GLU A 772 -51.18 -18.83 44.88
N LYS A 773 -52.45 -18.63 45.23
CA LYS A 773 -52.85 -17.95 46.44
C LYS A 773 -52.21 -18.68 47.62
N SER A 774 -51.26 -18.04 48.29
CA SER A 774 -51.00 -18.34 49.70
C SER A 774 -52.26 -17.93 50.47
N ILE A 775 -53.09 -18.93 50.78
CA ILE A 775 -54.16 -18.80 51.76
C ILE A 775 -53.55 -19.30 53.07
N LEU A 776 -53.44 -18.37 54.03
CA LEU A 776 -53.31 -18.64 55.46
C LEU A 776 -54.56 -19.37 55.97
#